data_AF-A0AA39F4P7-F1
#
_entry.id   AF-A0AA39F4P7-F1
#
_cell.length_a   1.000
_cell.length_b   1.000
_cell.length_c   1.000
_cell.angle_alpha   90.00
_cell.angle_beta   90.00
_cell.angle_gamma   90.00
#
_symmetry.space_group_name_H-M   'P 1'
#
loop_
_entity.id
_entity.type
_entity.pdbx_description
1 polymer ?
#
loop_
_entity_poly.entity_id
_entity_poly.type
_entity_poly.pdbx_seq_one_letter_code
_entity_poly.pdbx_strand_id
1 'polypeptide(L)'
;MSKRLAESGDMSSQPPIKKVQFEPILIGPISTLEEMDMKVLQFQNRKLAQRLEQRHRMETELRQRIEQLEKRQTQDDAVLNVVNRYWNQLNEDIRVLLQRFDAETADESENKNESEATTSFLMQLSSWDKEELDDKLAHRVQVSKRAVSKVVQAFDRLSQRNEKITLALKGEHSGDEAPNIDEDVKKANAEIQAENRNLQAINIQLHEKYHTMSLKMSELQDTITGKDTLTAELRNQVDDLQYELNKVRARNDKLEHHLGEAIEKLKTFQQIHGSDEKGSNKSTTLVASSVSQTKLDDLQRELEETRELANNRLQELDKLHQQHRDALKEVEKLKMDIRQLPESVIVETTEYKCLQSQFSVLYNESMQLKTQLDDARQQLQSSKNSHLRHIEMMESEELMAQKKLRGECIQLEDVLAQLRKEYEMLRIEFEQNLAANEQTGPINREMRHLITSLQNHNQQLKGEVHRYKRKYKEASVEIPKLKKEIEELTTKFGQQTAQENKEGNNSDGSGKEEELSNFLPGSLQIKDETGISVKREMATDEENDTIEMSEGENKVIPDGHTQPSPTLKKEKEIKREKDVKKEGGIKSEHREQAASHRVKDPKVVESEIVRDLKAQLKKTVNEMKEMKLLLDMYKGVGKEQRDKVQLMAAERKIRTELDELRQQLKKIQSTEIPSIERPSNCRKINARNGKSLQMRMPRSKSRSLRSKHTRCRDKSLPKNRRKKHF
;
A
#
# COMPACT_ATOMS: atom_id res chain seq x y z
N MET A 1 1.97 -38.89 33.13
CA MET A 1 1.36 -37.63 33.63
C MET A 1 2.04 -36.48 32.87
N SER A 2 1.43 -35.34 32.58
CA SER A 2 0.15 -34.79 33.05
C SER A 2 -0.92 -34.74 31.96
N LYS A 3 -2.16 -34.34 32.31
CA LYS A 3 -3.32 -34.31 31.40
C LYS A 3 -3.28 -33.08 30.48
N ARG A 4 -3.71 -33.27 29.22
CA ARG A 4 -4.24 -32.16 28.40
C ARG A 4 -5.61 -31.76 28.96
N LEU A 5 -5.90 -30.47 28.99
CA LEU A 5 -7.28 -29.97 29.01
C LEU A 5 -7.69 -29.62 27.58
N ALA A 6 -8.96 -29.84 27.25
CA ALA A 6 -9.53 -29.45 25.98
C ALA A 6 -10.71 -28.52 26.27
N GLU A 7 -10.64 -27.29 25.80
CA GLU A 7 -11.75 -26.34 25.90
C GLU A 7 -12.57 -26.37 24.60
N SER A 8 -13.53 -27.30 24.53
CA SER A 8 -14.66 -27.20 23.61
C SER A 8 -15.49 -25.98 24.03
N GLY A 9 -15.58 -24.97 23.14
CA GLY A 9 -16.06 -23.64 23.52
C GLY A 9 -17.55 -23.54 23.85
N ASP A 10 -17.86 -22.68 24.81
CA ASP A 10 -19.18 -22.05 24.98
C ASP A 10 -18.99 -20.54 25.25
N MET A 11 -18.80 -19.76 24.18
CA MET A 11 -18.72 -18.29 24.24
C MET A 11 -20.12 -17.65 24.13
N SER A 12 -21.11 -18.22 24.82
CA SER A 12 -22.50 -17.75 24.88
C SER A 12 -22.83 -16.98 26.17
N SER A 13 -21.81 -16.35 26.79
CA SER A 13 -21.97 -15.55 28.00
C SER A 13 -22.65 -14.20 27.73
N GLN A 14 -23.97 -14.22 27.46
CA GLN A 14 -24.78 -13.00 27.50
C GLN A 14 -24.63 -12.35 28.89
N PRO A 15 -24.37 -11.03 28.98
CA PRO A 15 -24.30 -10.36 30.26
C PRO A 15 -25.67 -10.43 30.96
N PRO A 16 -25.72 -10.71 32.28
CA PRO A 16 -26.97 -10.92 32.97
C PRO A 16 -27.84 -9.67 32.91
N ILE A 17 -29.06 -9.82 32.40
CA ILE A 17 -30.02 -8.72 32.22
C ILE A 17 -30.38 -8.14 33.59
N LYS A 18 -29.70 -7.05 33.97
CA LYS A 18 -30.03 -6.24 35.14
C LYS A 18 -31.49 -5.79 35.00
N LYS A 19 -32.38 -6.27 35.87
CA LYS A 19 -33.79 -5.86 35.89
C LYS A 19 -33.85 -4.36 36.20
N VAL A 20 -34.12 -3.54 35.19
CA VAL A 20 -34.25 -2.09 35.34
C VAL A 20 -35.45 -1.80 36.22
N GLN A 21 -35.17 -1.33 37.43
CA GLN A 21 -36.17 -1.00 38.44
C GLN A 21 -36.53 0.48 38.28
N PHE A 22 -37.68 0.73 37.65
CA PHE A 22 -38.18 2.08 37.40
C PHE A 22 -38.74 2.70 38.68
N GLU A 23 -38.44 3.98 38.91
CA GLU A 23 -38.91 4.74 40.05
C GLU A 23 -40.44 4.92 40.04
N PRO A 24 -41.15 4.75 41.18
CA PRO A 24 -42.60 4.94 41.23
C PRO A 24 -43.01 6.40 41.00
N ILE A 25 -43.86 6.65 40.00
CA ILE A 25 -44.38 7.98 39.71
C ILE A 25 -45.67 8.21 40.49
N LEU A 26 -45.68 9.18 41.40
CA LEU A 26 -46.87 9.64 42.11
C LEU A 26 -47.77 10.43 41.16
N ILE A 27 -49.03 10.02 41.05
CA ILE A 27 -50.07 10.75 40.31
C ILE A 27 -50.77 11.68 41.32
N GLY A 28 -50.60 13.00 41.12
CA GLY A 28 -51.25 14.03 41.96
C GLY A 28 -52.78 14.02 41.85
N PRO A 29 -53.49 14.62 42.82
CA PRO A 29 -54.94 14.51 43.00
C PRO A 29 -55.73 14.77 41.71
N ILE A 30 -56.83 14.03 41.55
CA ILE A 30 -57.64 13.94 40.34
C ILE A 30 -59.04 14.49 40.64
N SER A 31 -59.48 15.49 39.87
CA SER A 31 -60.78 16.14 40.06
C SER A 31 -61.86 15.65 39.07
N THR A 32 -61.45 15.15 37.91
CA THR A 32 -62.35 14.69 36.83
C THR A 32 -61.86 13.40 36.16
N LEU A 33 -62.75 12.73 35.42
CA LEU A 33 -62.40 11.57 34.60
C LEU A 33 -61.40 11.94 33.47
N GLU A 34 -61.59 13.10 32.83
CA GLU A 34 -60.69 13.60 31.78
C GLU A 34 -59.28 13.89 32.32
N GLU A 35 -59.18 14.46 33.52
CA GLU A 35 -57.87 14.61 34.21
C GLU A 35 -57.20 13.25 34.46
N MET A 36 -57.97 12.22 34.84
CA MET A 36 -57.43 10.88 35.06
C MET A 36 -56.87 10.30 33.76
N ASP A 37 -57.66 10.32 32.68
CA ASP A 37 -57.25 9.76 31.39
C ASP A 37 -56.06 10.52 30.79
N MET A 38 -56.01 11.85 30.92
CA MET A 38 -54.84 12.65 30.58
C MET A 38 -53.59 12.23 31.38
N LYS A 39 -53.69 12.09 32.71
CA LYS A 39 -52.58 11.67 33.58
C LYS A 39 -52.13 10.23 33.28
N VAL A 40 -53.06 9.32 32.96
CA VAL A 40 -52.78 7.94 32.53
C VAL A 40 -52.05 7.92 31.19
N LEU A 41 -52.49 8.68 30.19
CA LEU A 41 -51.82 8.79 28.89
C LEU A 41 -50.42 9.41 29.02
N GLN A 42 -50.25 10.44 29.85
CA GLN A 42 -48.93 11.02 30.15
C GLN A 42 -48.00 9.99 30.81
N PHE A 43 -48.48 9.21 31.78
CA PHE A 43 -47.70 8.14 32.42
C PHE A 43 -47.33 7.02 31.43
N GLN A 44 -48.28 6.58 30.59
CA GLN A 44 -48.01 5.58 29.55
C GLN A 44 -46.97 6.06 28.54
N ASN A 45 -47.10 7.29 28.04
CA ASN A 45 -46.12 7.88 27.12
C ASN A 45 -44.73 8.03 27.77
N ARG A 46 -44.65 8.48 29.03
CA ARG A 46 -43.37 8.56 29.76
C ARG A 46 -42.71 7.18 29.96
N LYS A 47 -43.51 6.14 30.22
CA LYS A 47 -43.06 4.75 30.33
C LYS A 47 -42.68 4.12 28.99
N LEU A 48 -43.27 4.57 27.88
CA LEU A 48 -42.82 4.22 26.52
C LEU A 48 -41.52 4.93 26.17
N ALA A 49 -41.37 6.22 26.49
CA ALA A 49 -40.13 6.97 26.29
C ALA A 49 -38.95 6.34 27.03
N GLN A 50 -39.12 5.97 28.31
CA GLN A 50 -38.11 5.24 29.09
C GLN A 50 -37.69 3.90 28.45
N ARG A 51 -38.63 3.16 27.86
CA ARG A 51 -38.34 1.90 27.15
C ARG A 51 -37.61 2.13 25.82
N LEU A 52 -37.97 3.19 25.09
CA LEU A 52 -37.29 3.60 23.85
C LEU A 52 -35.86 4.06 24.15
N GLU A 53 -35.67 4.86 25.19
CA GLU A 53 -34.36 5.30 25.64
C GLU A 53 -33.48 4.11 26.08
N GLN A 54 -34.01 3.18 26.88
CA GLN A 54 -33.28 1.95 27.23
C GLN A 54 -32.92 1.11 25.99
N ARG A 55 -33.85 0.98 25.02
CA ARG A 55 -33.58 0.31 23.75
C ARG A 55 -32.47 0.99 22.96
N HIS A 56 -32.47 2.31 22.89
CA HIS A 56 -31.49 3.09 22.15
C HIS A 56 -30.11 3.05 22.81
N ARG A 57 -30.03 3.06 24.15
CA ARG A 57 -28.77 2.82 24.89
C ARG A 57 -28.17 1.44 24.55
N MET A 58 -28.95 0.36 24.64
CA MET A 58 -28.51 -0.98 24.26
C MET A 58 -28.14 -1.09 22.76
N GLU A 59 -28.82 -0.35 21.89
CA GLU A 59 -28.49 -0.25 20.48
C GLU A 59 -27.13 0.46 20.27
N THR A 60 -26.86 1.54 21.00
CA THR A 60 -25.56 2.22 20.99
C THR A 60 -24.44 1.33 21.51
N GLU A 61 -24.66 0.60 22.60
CA GLU A 61 -23.71 -0.38 23.15
C GLU A 61 -23.39 -1.49 22.12
N LEU A 62 -24.40 -2.02 21.44
CA LEU A 62 -24.22 -3.03 20.38
C LEU A 62 -23.51 -2.46 19.14
N ARG A 63 -23.82 -1.22 18.72
CA ARG A 63 -23.13 -0.53 17.62
C ARG A 63 -21.65 -0.31 17.93
N GLN A 64 -21.33 0.18 19.13
CA GLN A 64 -19.95 0.32 19.59
C GLN A 64 -19.24 -1.05 19.66
N ARG A 65 -19.94 -2.12 20.05
CA ARG A 65 -19.36 -3.46 20.08
C ARG A 65 -19.09 -4.03 18.68
N ILE A 66 -19.95 -3.75 17.71
CA ILE A 66 -19.71 -4.07 16.30
C ILE A 66 -18.48 -3.33 15.79
N GLU A 67 -18.40 -2.00 15.99
CA GLU A 67 -17.26 -1.17 15.58
C GLU A 67 -15.93 -1.65 16.19
N GLN A 68 -15.93 -2.09 17.45
CA GLN A 68 -14.76 -2.71 18.10
C GLN A 68 -14.34 -4.03 17.44
N LEU A 69 -15.30 -4.86 17.03
CA LEU A 69 -15.03 -6.15 16.40
C LEU A 69 -14.56 -5.97 14.94
N GLU A 70 -15.14 -5.03 14.21
CA GLU A 70 -14.70 -4.63 12.86
C GLU A 70 -13.26 -4.08 12.88
N LYS A 71 -12.94 -3.18 13.82
CA LYS A 71 -11.58 -2.66 14.02
C LYS A 71 -10.57 -3.73 14.42
N ARG A 72 -11.00 -4.72 15.22
CA ARG A 72 -10.16 -5.88 15.53
C ARG A 72 -9.96 -6.77 14.29
N GLN A 73 -11.01 -7.03 13.52
CA GLN A 73 -10.93 -7.87 12.34
C GLN A 73 -9.93 -7.29 11.32
N THR A 74 -9.97 -5.98 11.03
CA THR A 74 -9.00 -5.37 10.11
C THR A 74 -7.55 -5.42 10.61
N GLN A 75 -7.34 -5.44 11.94
CA GLN A 75 -6.02 -5.67 12.54
C GLN A 75 -5.59 -7.14 12.41
N ASP A 76 -6.46 -8.09 12.74
CA ASP A 76 -6.19 -9.53 12.66
C ASP A 76 -5.94 -9.95 11.17
N ASP A 77 -6.71 -9.41 10.22
CA ASP A 77 -6.50 -9.57 8.76
C ASP A 77 -5.16 -9.00 8.27
N ALA A 78 -4.73 -7.85 8.81
CA ALA A 78 -3.43 -7.27 8.48
C ALA A 78 -2.26 -8.16 8.99
N VAL A 79 -2.39 -8.73 10.20
CA VAL A 79 -1.42 -9.68 10.74
C VAL A 79 -1.40 -10.98 9.92
N LEU A 80 -2.56 -11.51 9.52
CA LEU A 80 -2.64 -12.70 8.66
C LEU A 80 -1.95 -12.51 7.30
N ASN A 81 -2.08 -11.33 6.67
CA ASN A 81 -1.36 -11.00 5.44
C ASN A 81 0.17 -11.00 5.64
N VAL A 82 0.66 -10.45 6.76
CA VAL A 82 2.09 -10.41 7.09
C VAL A 82 2.63 -11.83 7.34
N VAL A 83 1.92 -12.65 8.13
CA VAL A 83 2.27 -14.07 8.36
C VAL A 83 2.28 -14.85 7.05
N ASN A 84 1.28 -14.66 6.19
CA ASN A 84 1.20 -15.33 4.89
C ASN A 84 2.40 -14.98 3.98
N ARG A 85 2.80 -13.70 3.95
CA ARG A 85 3.99 -13.24 3.20
C ARG A 85 5.27 -13.89 3.71
N TYR A 86 5.50 -13.90 5.03
CA TYR A 86 6.69 -14.53 5.61
C TYR A 86 6.71 -16.05 5.43
N TRP A 87 5.55 -16.73 5.48
CA TRP A 87 5.48 -18.16 5.20
C TRP A 87 5.81 -18.48 3.74
N ASN A 88 5.33 -17.67 2.79
CA ASN A 88 5.65 -17.85 1.38
C ASN A 88 7.12 -17.53 1.08
N GLN A 89 7.71 -16.52 1.73
CA GLN A 89 9.15 -16.25 1.66
C GLN A 89 9.97 -17.43 2.20
N LEU A 90 9.61 -17.99 3.36
CA LEU A 90 10.27 -19.17 3.92
C LEU A 90 10.23 -20.38 2.96
N ASN A 91 9.08 -20.61 2.31
CA ASN A 91 8.94 -21.65 1.27
C ASN A 91 9.75 -21.36 -0.01
N GLU A 92 10.10 -20.10 -0.27
CA GLU A 92 10.98 -19.68 -1.35
C GLU A 92 12.44 -19.94 -0.98
N ASP A 93 12.88 -19.41 0.16
CA ASP A 93 14.24 -19.52 0.67
C ASP A 93 14.68 -20.98 0.84
N ILE A 94 13.80 -21.83 1.40
CA ILE A 94 14.05 -23.27 1.56
C ILE A 94 14.27 -23.96 0.20
N ARG A 95 13.50 -23.60 -0.84
CA ARG A 95 13.66 -24.21 -2.17
C ARG A 95 14.93 -23.73 -2.86
N VAL A 96 15.27 -22.44 -2.73
CA VAL A 96 16.53 -21.88 -3.23
C VAL A 96 17.73 -22.51 -2.53
N LEU A 97 17.64 -22.83 -1.23
CA LEU A 97 18.65 -23.61 -0.50
C LEU A 97 18.76 -25.04 -1.06
N LEU A 98 17.65 -25.76 -1.24
CA LEU A 98 17.66 -27.11 -1.82
C LEU A 98 18.27 -27.12 -3.23
N GLN A 99 17.88 -26.18 -4.10
CA GLN A 99 18.41 -26.06 -5.46
C GLN A 99 19.92 -25.76 -5.49
N ARG A 100 20.46 -25.10 -4.45
CA ARG A 100 21.90 -24.77 -4.34
C ARG A 100 22.74 -25.88 -3.70
N PHE A 101 22.17 -26.65 -2.76
CA PHE A 101 22.93 -27.57 -1.90
C PHE A 101 22.56 -29.06 -2.06
N ASP A 102 21.48 -29.39 -2.77
CA ASP A 102 21.04 -30.77 -3.05
C ASP A 102 20.72 -31.00 -4.54
N ALA A 103 21.36 -30.23 -5.44
CA ALA A 103 21.13 -30.28 -6.89
C ALA A 103 21.30 -31.68 -7.51
N GLU A 104 22.13 -32.54 -6.90
CA GLU A 104 22.37 -33.92 -7.32
C GLU A 104 21.19 -34.88 -7.01
N THR A 105 20.27 -34.52 -6.09
CA THR A 105 19.05 -35.33 -5.79
C THR A 105 17.74 -34.53 -5.81
N ALA A 106 17.76 -33.31 -6.36
CA ALA A 106 16.58 -32.46 -6.50
C ALA A 106 15.58 -33.02 -7.54
N ASP A 107 14.42 -33.45 -7.07
CA ASP A 107 13.34 -33.96 -7.91
C ASP A 107 12.54 -32.78 -8.53
N GLU A 108 12.62 -32.63 -9.86
CA GLU A 108 11.97 -31.58 -10.65
C GLU A 108 10.46 -31.41 -10.40
N SER A 109 9.80 -32.44 -9.85
CA SER A 109 8.37 -32.42 -9.54
C SER A 109 7.97 -31.43 -8.43
N GLU A 110 8.90 -31.01 -7.56
CA GLU A 110 8.62 -30.05 -6.45
C GLU A 110 8.96 -28.59 -6.79
N ASN A 111 9.43 -28.27 -8.00
CA ASN A 111 9.87 -26.91 -8.38
C ASN A 111 8.75 -25.85 -8.49
N LYS A 112 7.47 -26.21 -8.27
CA LYS A 112 6.32 -25.30 -8.37
C LYS A 112 5.78 -24.88 -7.00
N ASN A 113 6.21 -23.72 -6.54
CA ASN A 113 5.56 -23.01 -5.44
C ASN A 113 4.39 -22.21 -6.02
N GLU A 114 3.15 -22.54 -5.65
CA GLU A 114 1.94 -21.85 -6.10
C GLU A 114 1.83 -20.49 -5.36
N SER A 115 2.56 -19.51 -5.87
CA SER A 115 2.57 -18.13 -5.37
C SER A 115 1.29 -17.40 -5.75
N GLU A 116 0.18 -17.78 -5.13
CA GLU A 116 -1.05 -17.01 -5.21
C GLU A 116 -0.89 -15.64 -4.54
N ALA A 117 -1.44 -14.61 -5.18
CA ALA A 117 -1.39 -13.24 -4.68
C ALA A 117 -2.02 -13.13 -3.29
N THR A 118 -1.51 -12.21 -2.45
CA THR A 118 -1.93 -12.07 -1.05
C THR A 118 -3.45 -11.82 -0.89
N THR A 119 -4.07 -11.18 -1.88
CA THR A 119 -5.53 -10.98 -1.96
C THR A 119 -6.33 -12.28 -2.14
N SER A 120 -5.76 -13.32 -2.75
CA SER A 120 -6.39 -14.66 -2.82
C SER A 120 -6.49 -15.27 -1.42
N PHE A 121 -5.45 -15.13 -0.58
CA PHE A 121 -5.35 -15.86 0.69
C PHE A 121 -6.46 -15.53 1.70
N LEU A 122 -6.81 -14.25 1.90
CA LEU A 122 -7.95 -13.90 2.78
C LEU A 122 -9.30 -14.33 2.16
N MET A 123 -9.42 -14.31 0.84
CA MET A 123 -10.62 -14.76 0.12
C MET A 123 -10.78 -16.29 0.17
N GLN A 124 -9.66 -17.03 0.23
CA GLN A 124 -9.63 -18.47 0.49
C GLN A 124 -9.99 -18.79 1.94
N LEU A 125 -9.35 -18.12 2.91
CA LEU A 125 -9.64 -18.31 4.34
C LEU A 125 -11.11 -18.05 4.69
N SER A 126 -11.75 -17.07 4.03
CA SER A 126 -13.19 -16.80 4.19
C SER A 126 -14.11 -17.73 3.37
N SER A 127 -13.55 -18.58 2.51
CA SER A 127 -14.29 -19.62 1.77
C SER A 127 -14.26 -21.00 2.42
N TRP A 128 -13.31 -21.26 3.31
CA TRP A 128 -13.16 -22.54 4.02
C TRP A 128 -14.04 -22.55 5.27
N ASP A 129 -14.68 -23.69 5.56
CA ASP A 129 -15.31 -23.88 6.87
C ASP A 129 -14.29 -24.22 7.97
N LYS A 130 -14.76 -24.36 9.20
CA LYS A 130 -13.88 -24.56 10.36
C LYS A 130 -13.13 -25.89 10.34
N GLU A 131 -13.71 -26.94 9.76
CA GLU A 131 -13.07 -28.27 9.68
C GLU A 131 -12.11 -28.32 8.49
N GLU A 132 -12.47 -27.72 7.35
CA GLU A 132 -11.55 -27.58 6.21
C GLU A 132 -10.33 -26.68 6.53
N LEU A 133 -10.52 -25.58 7.28
CA LEU A 133 -9.46 -24.62 7.62
C LEU A 133 -8.25 -25.28 8.31
N ASP A 134 -8.50 -26.09 9.33
CA ASP A 134 -7.44 -26.77 10.10
C ASP A 134 -6.68 -27.78 9.21
N ASP A 135 -7.39 -28.57 8.39
CA ASP A 135 -6.78 -29.53 7.46
C ASP A 135 -5.94 -28.86 6.36
N LYS A 136 -6.42 -27.75 5.78
CA LYS A 136 -5.70 -26.98 4.75
C LYS A 136 -4.41 -26.38 5.31
N LEU A 137 -4.48 -25.78 6.50
CA LEU A 137 -3.31 -25.22 7.18
C LEU A 137 -2.34 -26.32 7.62
N ALA A 138 -2.82 -27.44 8.16
CA ALA A 138 -2.00 -28.59 8.51
C ALA A 138 -1.26 -29.16 7.29
N HIS A 139 -1.92 -29.25 6.13
CA HIS A 139 -1.27 -29.66 4.88
C HIS A 139 -0.15 -28.70 4.47
N ARG A 140 -0.40 -27.38 4.49
CA ARG A 140 0.60 -26.34 4.18
C ARG A 140 1.82 -26.44 5.09
N VAL A 141 1.62 -26.59 6.40
CA VAL A 141 2.70 -26.78 7.39
C VAL A 141 3.47 -28.07 7.12
N GLN A 142 2.79 -29.16 6.76
CA GLN A 142 3.43 -30.45 6.49
C GLN A 142 4.28 -30.43 5.20
N VAL A 143 3.92 -29.64 4.18
CA VAL A 143 4.77 -29.40 3.00
C VAL A 143 6.07 -28.70 3.40
N SER A 144 5.99 -27.55 4.08
CA SER A 144 7.17 -26.81 4.56
C SER A 144 8.07 -27.69 5.45
N LYS A 145 7.47 -28.50 6.34
CA LYS A 145 8.20 -29.42 7.23
C LYS A 145 8.96 -30.52 6.46
N ARG A 146 8.41 -31.07 5.37
CA ARG A 146 9.13 -32.01 4.49
C ARG A 146 10.33 -31.32 3.83
N ALA A 147 10.15 -30.10 3.32
CA ALA A 147 11.20 -29.34 2.66
C ALA A 147 12.37 -29.01 3.61
N VAL A 148 12.09 -28.56 4.84
CA VAL A 148 13.13 -28.42 5.90
C VAL A 148 13.84 -29.75 6.18
N SER A 149 13.10 -30.87 6.23
CA SER A 149 13.68 -32.19 6.46
C SER A 149 14.62 -32.65 5.34
N LYS A 150 14.44 -32.17 4.09
CA LYS A 150 15.40 -32.36 2.99
C LYS A 150 16.63 -31.47 3.16
N VAL A 151 16.47 -30.20 3.56
CA VAL A 151 17.61 -29.27 3.79
C VAL A 151 18.57 -29.82 4.84
N VAL A 152 18.05 -30.40 5.93
CA VAL A 152 18.88 -31.05 6.96
C VAL A 152 19.68 -32.22 6.36
N GLN A 153 19.04 -33.10 5.58
CA GLN A 153 19.74 -34.22 4.93
C GLN A 153 20.81 -33.76 3.93
N ALA A 154 20.55 -32.71 3.16
CA ALA A 154 21.52 -32.11 2.26
C ALA A 154 22.73 -31.54 3.03
N PHE A 155 22.47 -30.85 4.15
CA PHE A 155 23.51 -30.33 5.03
C PHE A 155 24.34 -31.46 5.66
N ASP A 156 23.72 -32.54 6.14
CA ASP A 156 24.42 -33.69 6.71
C ASP A 156 25.36 -34.35 5.68
N ARG A 157 24.89 -34.55 4.43
CA ARG A 157 25.70 -35.07 3.32
C ARG A 157 26.88 -34.14 3.01
N LEU A 158 26.62 -32.83 2.91
CA LEU A 158 27.64 -31.82 2.62
C LEU A 158 28.69 -31.74 3.73
N SER A 159 28.27 -31.81 4.99
CA SER A 159 29.13 -31.84 6.16
C SER A 159 30.05 -33.07 6.15
N GLN A 160 29.50 -34.27 5.96
CA GLN A 160 30.28 -35.52 5.82
C GLN A 160 31.25 -35.50 4.63
N ARG A 161 30.88 -34.86 3.51
CA ARG A 161 31.79 -34.69 2.36
C ARG A 161 32.94 -33.75 2.71
N ASN A 162 32.64 -32.61 3.34
CA ASN A 162 33.65 -31.61 3.72
C ASN A 162 34.58 -32.15 4.83
N GLU A 163 34.07 -32.96 5.76
CA GLU A 163 34.87 -33.68 6.77
C GLU A 163 35.85 -34.66 6.12
N LYS A 164 35.39 -35.51 5.19
CA LYS A 164 36.26 -36.43 4.42
C LYS A 164 37.35 -35.69 3.63
N ILE A 165 37.01 -34.58 2.99
CA ILE A 165 37.97 -33.71 2.29
C ILE A 165 38.96 -33.10 3.29
N THR A 166 38.50 -32.66 4.47
CA THR A 166 39.35 -32.08 5.52
C THR A 166 40.34 -33.12 6.07
N LEU A 167 39.91 -34.37 6.32
CA LEU A 167 40.78 -35.46 6.74
C LEU A 167 41.82 -35.80 5.67
N ALA A 168 41.42 -35.84 4.39
CA ALA A 168 42.34 -36.06 3.27
C ALA A 168 43.39 -34.93 3.16
N LEU A 169 42.98 -33.66 3.28
CA LEU A 169 43.88 -32.51 3.24
C LEU A 169 44.85 -32.43 4.44
N LYS A 170 44.50 -33.04 5.57
CA LYS A 170 45.39 -33.18 6.73
C LYS A 170 46.37 -34.35 6.64
N GLY A 171 46.23 -35.22 5.64
CA GLY A 171 46.97 -36.49 5.58
C GLY A 171 46.46 -37.57 6.54
N GLU A 172 45.30 -37.35 7.18
CA GLU A 172 44.63 -38.32 8.09
C GLU A 172 43.79 -39.34 7.29
N HIS A 173 44.18 -39.64 6.05
CA HIS A 173 43.43 -40.52 5.15
C HIS A 173 43.85 -41.98 5.35
N SER A 174 42.91 -42.84 5.73
CA SER A 174 43.15 -44.27 5.99
C SER A 174 43.19 -45.11 4.70
N GLY A 175 44.06 -44.75 3.75
CA GLY A 175 44.25 -45.44 2.47
C GLY A 175 45.67 -45.18 1.93
N ASP A 176 46.39 -46.25 1.59
CA ASP A 176 47.86 -46.27 1.46
C ASP A 176 48.37 -45.84 0.07
N GLU A 177 47.58 -45.08 -0.68
CA GLU A 177 47.98 -44.43 -1.93
C GLU A 177 47.69 -42.93 -1.83
N ALA A 178 48.72 -42.08 -2.04
CA ALA A 178 48.51 -40.65 -2.18
C ALA A 178 47.62 -40.38 -3.39
N PRO A 179 46.54 -39.57 -3.27
CA PRO A 179 45.59 -39.38 -4.36
C PRO A 179 46.30 -38.84 -5.60
N ASN A 180 46.01 -39.44 -6.75
CA ASN A 180 46.65 -39.09 -8.02
C ASN A 180 46.06 -37.79 -8.58
N ILE A 181 46.53 -36.66 -8.04
CA ILE A 181 46.07 -35.30 -8.33
C ILE A 181 45.98 -35.03 -9.84
N ASP A 182 46.86 -35.61 -10.66
CA ASP A 182 46.85 -35.43 -12.12
C ASP A 182 45.63 -36.12 -12.79
N GLU A 183 45.24 -37.31 -12.32
CA GLU A 183 44.00 -37.97 -12.78
C GLU A 183 42.74 -37.32 -12.21
N ASP A 184 42.75 -36.90 -10.94
CA ASP A 184 41.63 -36.15 -10.35
C ASP A 184 41.42 -34.79 -11.03
N VAL A 185 42.49 -34.09 -11.42
CA VAL A 185 42.41 -32.83 -12.19
C VAL A 185 41.96 -33.07 -13.63
N LYS A 186 42.38 -34.16 -14.29
CA LYS A 186 41.83 -34.55 -15.62
C LYS A 186 40.35 -34.87 -15.54
N LYS A 187 39.93 -35.63 -14.53
CA LYS A 187 38.53 -36.00 -14.27
C LYS A 187 37.68 -34.76 -14.00
N ALA A 188 38.10 -33.88 -13.10
CA ALA A 188 37.43 -32.61 -12.83
C ALA A 188 37.33 -31.73 -14.09
N ASN A 189 38.38 -31.66 -14.93
CA ASN A 189 38.31 -30.97 -16.22
C ASN A 189 37.32 -31.62 -17.20
N ALA A 190 37.23 -32.95 -17.24
CA ALA A 190 36.27 -33.67 -18.07
C ALA A 190 34.82 -33.42 -17.61
N GLU A 191 34.58 -33.38 -16.29
CA GLU A 191 33.29 -33.05 -15.67
C GLU A 191 32.91 -31.58 -15.93
N ILE A 192 33.83 -30.63 -15.75
CA ILE A 192 33.63 -29.21 -16.09
C ILE A 192 33.34 -29.03 -17.60
N GLN A 193 33.98 -29.79 -18.49
CA GLN A 193 33.67 -29.77 -19.92
C GLN A 193 32.33 -30.41 -20.26
N ALA A 194 31.91 -31.46 -19.54
CA ALA A 194 30.59 -32.06 -19.70
C ALA A 194 29.50 -31.07 -19.26
N GLU A 195 29.68 -30.41 -18.12
CA GLU A 195 28.72 -29.43 -17.62
C GLU A 195 28.68 -28.14 -18.46
N ASN A 196 29.81 -27.68 -19.01
CA ASN A 196 29.79 -26.59 -19.99
C ASN A 196 28.95 -26.95 -21.25
N ARG A 197 29.01 -28.20 -21.73
CA ARG A 197 28.17 -28.66 -22.85
C ARG A 197 26.70 -28.77 -22.43
N ASN A 198 26.42 -29.20 -21.20
CA ASN A 198 25.08 -29.27 -20.62
C ASN A 198 24.45 -27.86 -20.50
N LEU A 199 25.16 -26.91 -19.90
CA LEU A 199 24.76 -25.51 -19.79
C LEU A 199 24.52 -24.86 -21.15
N GLN A 200 25.37 -25.14 -22.16
CA GLN A 200 25.16 -24.68 -23.54
C GLN A 200 23.87 -25.27 -24.14
N ALA A 201 23.61 -26.57 -23.94
CA ALA A 201 22.38 -27.21 -24.42
C ALA A 201 21.12 -26.66 -23.72
N ILE A 202 21.17 -26.44 -22.40
CA ILE A 202 20.09 -25.84 -21.61
C ILE A 202 19.86 -24.38 -22.04
N ASN A 203 20.91 -23.60 -22.28
CA ASN A 203 20.81 -22.23 -22.77
C ASN A 203 20.15 -22.17 -24.16
N ILE A 204 20.53 -23.05 -25.09
CA ILE A 204 19.89 -23.16 -26.41
C ILE A 204 18.40 -23.50 -26.27
N GLN A 205 18.05 -24.50 -25.43
CA GLN A 205 16.65 -24.84 -25.16
C GLN A 205 15.86 -23.69 -24.50
N LEU A 206 16.49 -22.89 -23.65
CA LEU A 206 15.86 -21.71 -23.05
C LEU A 206 15.60 -20.63 -24.10
N HIS A 207 16.53 -20.37 -25.02
CA HIS A 207 16.30 -19.45 -26.14
C HIS A 207 15.22 -19.95 -27.11
N GLU A 208 15.16 -21.26 -27.40
CA GLU A 208 14.10 -21.87 -28.21
C GLU A 208 12.72 -21.75 -27.52
N LYS A 209 12.63 -22.05 -26.22
CA LYS A 209 11.41 -21.88 -25.41
C LYS A 209 10.98 -20.41 -25.32
N TYR A 210 11.92 -19.48 -25.14
CA TYR A 210 11.66 -18.05 -25.12
C TYR A 210 11.12 -17.56 -26.47
N HIS A 211 11.75 -17.95 -27.58
CA HIS A 211 11.28 -17.60 -28.92
C HIS A 211 9.86 -18.16 -29.17
N THR A 212 9.63 -19.44 -28.82
CA THR A 212 8.30 -20.07 -28.91
C THR A 212 7.25 -19.35 -28.07
N MET A 213 7.59 -18.89 -26.87
CA MET A 213 6.67 -18.13 -26.02
C MET A 213 6.41 -16.73 -26.57
N SER A 214 7.44 -16.07 -27.12
CA SER A 214 7.32 -14.76 -27.77
C SER A 214 6.39 -14.81 -28.99
N LEU A 215 6.47 -15.86 -29.81
CA LEU A 215 5.55 -16.07 -30.94
C LEU A 215 4.12 -16.24 -30.45
N LYS A 216 3.88 -17.08 -29.44
CA LYS A 216 2.54 -17.27 -28.84
C LYS A 216 1.99 -16.00 -28.20
N MET A 217 2.84 -15.16 -27.61
CA MET A 217 2.45 -13.86 -27.09
C MET A 217 1.98 -12.93 -28.22
N SER A 218 2.64 -12.97 -29.38
CA SER A 218 2.18 -12.25 -30.59
C SER A 218 0.84 -12.79 -31.09
N GLU A 219 0.69 -14.12 -31.24
CA GLU A 219 -0.56 -14.76 -31.67
C GLU A 219 -1.75 -14.37 -30.78
N LEU A 220 -1.53 -14.30 -29.45
CA LEU A 220 -2.52 -13.85 -28.49
C LEU A 220 -2.79 -12.35 -28.57
N GLN A 221 -1.76 -11.52 -28.79
CA GLN A 221 -1.90 -10.08 -28.97
C GLN A 221 -2.68 -9.73 -30.25
N ASP A 222 -2.41 -10.43 -31.34
CA ASP A 222 -3.16 -10.31 -32.61
C ASP A 222 -4.62 -10.76 -32.42
N THR A 223 -4.84 -11.84 -31.67
CA THR A 223 -6.18 -12.34 -31.32
C THR A 223 -6.96 -11.32 -30.46
N ILE A 224 -6.32 -10.69 -29.47
CA ILE A 224 -6.92 -9.63 -28.65
C ILE A 224 -7.28 -8.43 -29.52
N THR A 225 -6.34 -7.97 -30.35
CA THR A 225 -6.54 -6.84 -31.27
C THR A 225 -7.73 -7.08 -32.20
N GLY A 226 -7.87 -8.29 -32.76
CA GLY A 226 -9.01 -8.68 -33.59
C GLY A 226 -10.35 -8.86 -32.83
N LYS A 227 -10.31 -8.97 -31.49
CA LYS A 227 -11.51 -8.90 -30.64
C LYS A 227 -11.88 -7.46 -30.27
N ASP A 228 -10.90 -6.59 -30.10
CA ASP A 228 -11.13 -5.17 -29.85
C ASP A 228 -11.70 -4.46 -31.09
N THR A 229 -11.22 -4.76 -32.31
CA THR A 229 -11.82 -4.24 -33.55
C THR A 229 -13.26 -4.71 -33.73
N LEU A 230 -13.54 -6.00 -33.57
CA LEU A 230 -14.90 -6.55 -33.61
C LEU A 230 -15.81 -5.92 -32.54
N THR A 231 -15.26 -5.60 -31.37
CA THR A 231 -16.01 -4.91 -30.30
C THR A 231 -16.31 -3.45 -30.66
N ALA A 232 -15.43 -2.77 -31.41
CA ALA A 232 -15.70 -1.45 -31.95
C ALA A 232 -16.75 -1.49 -33.08
N GLU A 233 -16.64 -2.44 -34.01
CA GLU A 233 -17.63 -2.67 -35.07
C GLU A 233 -19.04 -2.91 -34.51
N LEU A 234 -19.16 -3.76 -33.49
CA LEU A 234 -20.44 -4.05 -32.82
C LEU A 234 -20.99 -2.85 -32.03
N ARG A 235 -20.13 -1.97 -31.50
CA ARG A 235 -20.57 -0.70 -30.88
C ARG A 235 -21.14 0.25 -31.93
N ASN A 236 -20.44 0.44 -33.05
CA ASN A 236 -20.91 1.28 -34.15
C ASN A 236 -22.27 0.80 -34.67
N GLN A 237 -22.45 -0.52 -34.88
CA GLN A 237 -23.74 -1.09 -35.27
C GLN A 237 -24.86 -0.85 -34.23
N VAL A 238 -24.53 -0.89 -32.93
CA VAL A 238 -25.47 -0.57 -31.85
C VAL A 238 -25.86 0.91 -31.85
N ASP A 239 -24.93 1.81 -32.17
CA ASP A 239 -25.19 3.25 -32.25
C ASP A 239 -25.99 3.62 -33.51
N ASP A 240 -25.71 3.00 -34.66
CA ASP A 240 -26.51 3.12 -35.89
C ASP A 240 -27.97 2.66 -35.67
N LEU A 241 -28.15 1.50 -35.02
CA LEU A 241 -29.47 0.97 -34.69
C LEU A 241 -30.22 1.85 -33.67
N GLN A 242 -29.51 2.46 -32.71
CA GLN A 242 -30.10 3.47 -31.83
C GLN A 242 -30.51 4.74 -32.58
N TYR A 243 -29.71 5.19 -33.55
CA TYR A 243 -30.03 6.34 -34.38
C TYR A 243 -31.30 6.11 -35.21
N GLU A 244 -31.39 4.99 -35.94
CA GLU A 244 -32.60 4.64 -36.71
C GLU A 244 -33.82 4.41 -35.80
N LEU A 245 -33.66 3.79 -34.63
CA LEU A 245 -34.73 3.65 -33.64
C LEU A 245 -35.27 5.01 -33.17
N ASN A 246 -34.39 5.96 -32.87
CA ASN A 246 -34.78 7.31 -32.43
C ASN A 246 -35.39 8.14 -33.57
N LYS A 247 -34.91 7.96 -34.81
CA LYS A 247 -35.47 8.54 -36.04
C LYS A 247 -36.88 7.99 -36.35
N VAL A 248 -37.12 6.69 -36.11
CA VAL A 248 -38.45 6.07 -36.22
C VAL A 248 -39.39 6.57 -35.11
N ARG A 249 -38.92 6.67 -33.85
CA ARG A 249 -39.68 7.29 -32.74
C ARG A 249 -40.10 8.71 -33.10
N ALA A 250 -39.16 9.58 -33.46
CA ALA A 250 -39.44 10.98 -33.84
C ALA A 250 -40.33 11.13 -35.10
N ARG A 251 -40.51 10.07 -35.90
CA ARG A 251 -41.53 10.01 -36.96
C ARG A 251 -42.88 9.58 -36.41
N ASN A 252 -42.92 8.62 -35.50
CA ASN A 252 -44.14 8.17 -34.83
C ASN A 252 -44.75 9.30 -33.98
N ASP A 253 -43.94 10.02 -33.19
CA ASP A 253 -44.38 11.16 -32.37
C ASP A 253 -45.09 12.24 -33.21
N LYS A 254 -44.61 12.49 -34.44
CA LYS A 254 -45.24 13.41 -35.41
C LYS A 254 -46.55 12.87 -35.97
N LEU A 255 -46.63 11.56 -36.22
CA LEU A 255 -47.86 10.91 -36.67
C LEU A 255 -48.93 10.88 -35.57
N GLU A 256 -48.53 10.65 -34.32
CA GLU A 256 -49.42 10.76 -33.14
C GLU A 256 -49.91 12.19 -32.95
N HIS A 257 -49.03 13.20 -33.11
CA HIS A 257 -49.44 14.61 -33.06
C HIS A 257 -50.45 14.96 -34.18
N HIS A 258 -50.16 14.61 -35.43
CA HIS A 258 -51.09 14.83 -36.55
C HIS A 258 -52.39 14.03 -36.42
N LEU A 259 -52.35 12.84 -35.82
CA LEU A 259 -53.57 12.07 -35.50
C LEU A 259 -54.40 12.77 -34.43
N GLY A 260 -53.76 13.34 -33.41
CA GLY A 260 -54.41 14.21 -32.42
C GLY A 260 -55.08 15.42 -33.07
N GLU A 261 -54.33 16.19 -33.87
CA GLU A 261 -54.87 17.31 -34.65
C GLU A 261 -56.06 16.88 -35.54
N ALA A 262 -55.96 15.73 -36.21
CA ALA A 262 -57.00 15.22 -37.09
C ALA A 262 -58.25 14.82 -36.30
N ILE A 263 -58.10 14.23 -35.11
CA ILE A 263 -59.21 13.90 -34.22
C ILE A 263 -59.90 15.17 -33.69
N GLU A 264 -59.16 16.23 -33.38
CA GLU A 264 -59.75 17.53 -33.03
C GLU A 264 -60.47 18.20 -34.21
N LYS A 265 -59.84 18.23 -35.39
CA LYS A 265 -60.44 18.76 -36.62
C LYS A 265 -61.67 17.97 -37.06
N LEU A 266 -61.70 16.66 -36.83
CA LEU A 266 -62.85 15.80 -37.16
C LEU A 266 -64.00 15.98 -36.14
N LYS A 267 -63.69 16.20 -34.84
CA LYS A 267 -64.69 16.64 -33.86
C LYS A 267 -65.35 17.96 -34.25
N THR A 268 -64.58 18.95 -34.73
CA THR A 268 -65.16 20.23 -35.17
C THR A 268 -65.89 20.13 -36.51
N PHE A 269 -65.44 19.29 -37.45
CA PHE A 269 -66.15 19.09 -38.73
C PHE A 269 -67.46 18.31 -38.61
N GLN A 270 -67.52 17.28 -37.75
CA GLN A 270 -68.78 16.60 -37.39
C GLN A 270 -69.79 17.55 -36.72
N GLN A 271 -69.33 18.70 -36.23
CA GLN A 271 -70.14 19.77 -35.67
C GLN A 271 -70.70 20.75 -36.73
N ILE A 272 -70.29 20.65 -38.01
CA ILE A 272 -70.50 21.71 -39.01
C ILE A 272 -71.27 21.24 -40.27
N HIS A 273 -70.86 20.17 -40.98
CA HIS A 273 -71.45 19.86 -42.31
C HIS A 273 -71.43 18.39 -42.76
N GLY A 274 -72.40 18.03 -43.63
CA GLY A 274 -72.30 16.90 -44.58
C GLY A 274 -73.50 16.79 -45.55
N SER A 275 -73.24 16.68 -46.87
CA SER A 275 -74.10 16.08 -47.94
C SER A 275 -73.58 16.29 -49.41
N ASP A 276 -73.39 15.18 -50.16
CA ASP A 276 -73.73 14.88 -51.59
C ASP A 276 -72.91 15.37 -52.86
N GLU A 277 -73.32 14.95 -54.10
CA GLU A 277 -72.44 14.46 -55.23
C GLU A 277 -72.83 14.73 -56.76
N LYS A 278 -71.82 14.63 -57.70
CA LYS A 278 -71.74 14.06 -59.13
C LYS A 278 -72.42 14.64 -60.45
N GLY A 279 -71.88 14.32 -61.67
CA GLY A 279 -72.42 14.56 -63.08
C GLY A 279 -71.53 14.16 -64.35
N SER A 280 -72.04 14.03 -65.64
CA SER A 280 -71.27 13.56 -66.89
C SER A 280 -71.92 13.62 -68.38
N ASN A 281 -71.14 13.49 -69.52
CA ASN A 281 -71.42 13.10 -71.00
C ASN A 281 -72.10 14.05 -72.12
N LYS A 282 -72.15 13.85 -73.51
CA LYS A 282 -71.28 13.34 -74.69
C LYS A 282 -71.93 13.41 -76.17
N SER A 283 -71.16 13.25 -77.32
CA SER A 283 -71.51 12.83 -78.77
C SER A 283 -72.07 13.80 -79.90
N THR A 284 -72.16 13.65 -81.28
CA THR A 284 -71.65 12.78 -82.46
C THR A 284 -71.95 13.39 -83.93
N THR A 285 -71.91 12.70 -85.13
CA THR A 285 -71.58 13.20 -86.56
C THR A 285 -72.20 12.46 -87.84
N LEU A 286 -72.27 13.01 -89.12
CA LEU A 286 -72.01 12.38 -90.52
C LEU A 286 -72.51 13.05 -91.91
N VAL A 287 -72.74 12.32 -93.06
CA VAL A 287 -72.44 12.63 -94.56
C VAL A 287 -73.19 11.65 -95.59
N ALA A 288 -73.29 11.60 -96.98
CA ALA A 288 -73.30 12.35 -98.33
C ALA A 288 -73.63 11.30 -99.53
N SER A 289 -73.63 11.36 -100.92
CA SER A 289 -73.57 12.25 -102.18
C SER A 289 -73.91 11.44 -103.55
N SER A 290 -73.94 11.97 -104.83
CA SER A 290 -74.14 11.17 -106.14
C SER A 290 -73.75 11.83 -107.54
N VAL A 291 -73.58 11.05 -108.67
CA VAL A 291 -73.02 11.47 -110.01
C VAL A 291 -73.51 10.65 -111.26
N SER A 292 -73.45 11.18 -112.51
CA SER A 292 -73.49 10.36 -113.76
C SER A 292 -72.63 10.79 -114.97
N GLN A 293 -72.06 12.01 -115.01
CA GLN A 293 -71.01 12.40 -115.98
C GLN A 293 -69.82 11.42 -115.94
N THR A 294 -69.57 10.81 -114.77
CA THR A 294 -68.82 9.56 -114.50
C THR A 294 -67.86 9.13 -115.59
N LYS A 295 -68.23 8.26 -116.54
CA LYS A 295 -67.27 7.37 -117.22
C LYS A 295 -66.16 8.02 -118.06
N LEU A 296 -66.32 9.27 -118.50
CA LEU A 296 -65.23 9.99 -119.17
C LEU A 296 -64.39 10.76 -118.14
N ASP A 297 -65.06 11.38 -117.17
CA ASP A 297 -64.42 11.89 -115.94
C ASP A 297 -63.71 10.77 -115.17
N ASP A 298 -64.14 9.50 -115.23
CA ASP A 298 -63.56 8.35 -114.51
C ASP A 298 -62.19 8.01 -115.08
N LEU A 299 -62.03 7.98 -116.42
CA LEU A 299 -60.73 7.74 -117.06
C LEU A 299 -59.80 8.97 -116.93
N GLN A 300 -60.36 10.18 -116.94
CA GLN A 300 -59.58 11.38 -116.60
C GLN A 300 -59.20 11.38 -115.11
N ARG A 301 -60.07 10.90 -114.22
CA ARG A 301 -59.82 10.77 -112.79
C ARG A 301 -58.85 9.64 -112.49
N GLU A 302 -58.85 8.51 -113.20
CA GLU A 302 -57.79 7.49 -113.06
C GLU A 302 -56.41 8.04 -113.49
N LEU A 303 -56.38 8.88 -114.53
CA LEU A 303 -55.15 9.54 -114.98
C LEU A 303 -54.69 10.65 -114.02
N GLU A 304 -55.62 11.38 -113.40
CA GLU A 304 -55.31 12.38 -112.38
C GLU A 304 -55.02 11.75 -111.01
N GLU A 305 -55.70 10.67 -110.61
CA GLU A 305 -55.42 9.83 -109.43
C GLU A 305 -54.02 9.22 -109.51
N THR A 306 -53.59 8.77 -110.70
CA THR A 306 -52.22 8.25 -110.88
C THR A 306 -51.16 9.35 -110.87
N ARG A 307 -51.49 10.58 -111.32
CA ARG A 307 -50.65 11.78 -111.14
C ARG A 307 -50.59 12.22 -109.67
N GLU A 308 -51.73 12.26 -108.99
CA GLU A 308 -51.83 12.57 -107.56
C GLU A 308 -51.09 11.52 -106.73
N LEU A 309 -51.23 10.22 -107.03
CA LEU A 309 -50.48 9.17 -106.36
C LEU A 309 -48.96 9.28 -106.60
N ALA A 310 -48.54 9.69 -107.81
CA ALA A 310 -47.13 9.97 -108.08
C ALA A 310 -46.62 11.20 -107.31
N ASN A 311 -47.38 12.30 -107.29
CA ASN A 311 -47.08 13.51 -106.51
C ASN A 311 -47.09 13.23 -105.00
N ASN A 312 -48.04 12.45 -104.49
CA ASN A 312 -48.15 12.06 -103.09
C ASN A 312 -46.96 11.17 -102.68
N ARG A 313 -46.54 10.23 -103.53
CA ARG A 313 -45.31 9.44 -103.31
C ARG A 313 -44.05 10.29 -103.36
N LEU A 314 -43.99 11.30 -104.23
CA LEU A 314 -42.87 12.24 -104.28
C LEU A 314 -42.81 13.10 -102.99
N GLN A 315 -43.94 13.66 -102.56
CA GLN A 315 -44.06 14.40 -101.30
C GLN A 315 -43.76 13.51 -100.08
N GLU A 316 -44.16 12.24 -100.09
CA GLU A 316 -43.82 11.26 -99.06
C GLU A 316 -42.31 10.99 -99.03
N LEU A 317 -41.67 10.79 -100.18
CA LEU A 317 -40.21 10.62 -100.27
C LEU A 317 -39.44 11.88 -99.84
N ASP A 318 -39.88 13.08 -100.22
CA ASP A 318 -39.28 14.34 -99.78
C ASP A 318 -39.44 14.55 -98.27
N LYS A 319 -40.61 14.19 -97.71
CA LYS A 319 -40.86 14.19 -96.27
C LYS A 319 -39.99 13.16 -95.55
N LEU A 320 -39.79 11.97 -96.12
CA LEU A 320 -38.92 10.93 -95.57
C LEU A 320 -37.43 11.36 -95.60
N HIS A 321 -36.99 11.97 -96.71
CA HIS A 321 -35.67 12.58 -96.81
C HIS A 321 -35.48 13.72 -95.81
N GLN A 322 -36.52 14.52 -95.56
CA GLN A 322 -36.46 15.57 -94.56
C GLN A 322 -36.32 14.99 -93.14
N GLN A 323 -37.17 14.03 -92.78
CA GLN A 323 -37.09 13.30 -91.50
C GLN A 323 -35.72 12.64 -91.31
N HIS A 324 -35.16 11.99 -92.34
CA HIS A 324 -33.83 11.39 -92.28
C HIS A 324 -32.72 12.44 -92.10
N ARG A 325 -32.79 13.58 -92.80
CA ARG A 325 -31.83 14.69 -92.61
C ARG A 325 -31.91 15.30 -91.22
N ASP A 326 -33.10 15.43 -90.65
CA ASP A 326 -33.27 16.01 -89.31
C ASP A 326 -32.87 15.02 -88.21
N ALA A 327 -33.15 13.72 -88.36
CA ALA A 327 -32.62 12.67 -87.49
C ALA A 327 -31.09 12.59 -87.52
N LEU A 328 -30.45 12.78 -88.69
CA LEU A 328 -28.99 12.86 -88.78
C LEU A 328 -28.42 14.05 -87.99
N LYS A 329 -29.04 15.25 -88.08
CA LYS A 329 -28.65 16.42 -87.28
C LYS A 329 -28.78 16.15 -85.79
N GLU A 330 -29.86 15.48 -85.37
CA GLU A 330 -30.08 15.12 -83.97
C GLU A 330 -29.02 14.13 -83.46
N VAL A 331 -28.65 13.13 -84.28
CA VAL A 331 -27.55 12.19 -83.98
C VAL A 331 -26.20 12.91 -83.89
N GLU A 332 -25.91 13.89 -84.76
CA GLU A 332 -24.67 14.68 -84.65
C GLU A 332 -24.67 15.62 -83.44
N LYS A 333 -25.80 16.25 -83.12
CA LYS A 333 -25.96 17.05 -81.91
C LYS A 333 -25.72 16.21 -80.65
N LEU A 334 -26.39 15.07 -80.52
CA LEU A 334 -26.21 14.16 -79.37
C LEU A 334 -24.77 13.65 -79.26
N LYS A 335 -24.06 13.43 -80.39
CA LYS A 335 -22.62 13.11 -80.38
C LYS A 335 -21.74 14.27 -79.89
N MET A 336 -22.13 15.52 -80.11
CA MET A 336 -21.43 16.69 -79.55
C MET A 336 -21.76 16.86 -78.06
N ASP A 337 -23.03 16.77 -77.68
CA ASP A 337 -23.51 16.87 -76.29
C ASP A 337 -22.81 15.82 -75.38
N ILE A 338 -22.63 14.58 -75.86
CA ILE A 338 -21.89 13.52 -75.15
C ILE A 338 -20.38 13.80 -75.07
N ARG A 339 -19.78 14.47 -76.07
CA ARG A 339 -18.34 14.79 -76.12
C ARG A 339 -17.95 15.98 -75.25
N GLN A 340 -18.88 16.87 -74.95
CA GLN A 340 -18.68 18.06 -74.11
C GLN A 340 -19.72 18.10 -72.98
N LEU A 341 -19.92 16.95 -72.33
CA LEU A 341 -20.91 16.78 -71.27
C LEU A 341 -20.63 17.77 -70.11
N PRO A 342 -21.55 18.69 -69.77
CA PRO A 342 -21.30 19.69 -68.75
C PRO A 342 -21.10 19.08 -67.36
N GLU A 343 -20.21 19.67 -66.56
CA GLU A 343 -19.91 19.19 -65.20
C GLU A 343 -21.16 19.16 -64.30
N SER A 344 -22.10 20.09 -64.49
CA SER A 344 -23.40 20.07 -63.80
C SER A 344 -24.19 18.78 -64.07
N VAL A 345 -24.21 18.29 -65.31
CA VAL A 345 -24.88 17.02 -65.67
C VAL A 345 -24.18 15.84 -65.01
N ILE A 346 -22.84 15.86 -64.93
CA ILE A 346 -22.06 14.83 -64.24
C ILE A 346 -22.38 14.83 -62.74
N VAL A 347 -22.36 15.99 -62.08
CA VAL A 347 -22.70 16.16 -60.66
C VAL A 347 -24.16 15.79 -60.37
N GLU A 348 -25.05 15.93 -61.35
CA GLU A 348 -26.44 15.50 -61.22
C GLU A 348 -26.65 13.99 -61.35
N THR A 349 -25.69 13.22 -61.88
CA THR A 349 -25.81 11.75 -62.00
C THR A 349 -25.93 11.05 -60.64
N THR A 350 -26.63 9.92 -60.64
CA THR A 350 -26.72 9.00 -59.50
C THR A 350 -25.36 8.48 -59.06
N GLU A 351 -24.49 8.22 -60.02
CA GLU A 351 -23.15 7.66 -59.90
C GLU A 351 -22.22 8.64 -59.18
N TYR A 352 -22.19 9.91 -59.61
CA TYR A 352 -21.43 10.96 -58.93
C TYR A 352 -21.93 11.15 -57.49
N LYS A 353 -23.25 11.24 -57.28
CA LYS A 353 -23.84 11.42 -55.94
C LYS A 353 -23.53 10.25 -55.00
N CYS A 354 -23.53 9.01 -55.50
CA CYS A 354 -23.10 7.84 -54.74
C CYS A 354 -21.61 7.93 -54.37
N LEU A 355 -20.73 8.27 -55.32
CA LEU A 355 -19.29 8.40 -55.08
C LEU A 355 -18.97 9.55 -54.13
N GLN A 356 -19.67 10.69 -54.25
CA GLN A 356 -19.56 11.84 -53.35
C GLN A 356 -19.98 11.49 -51.92
N SER A 357 -21.05 10.71 -51.75
CA SER A 357 -21.50 10.21 -50.46
C SER A 357 -20.48 9.24 -49.84
N GLN A 358 -19.95 8.29 -50.62
CA GLN A 358 -18.91 7.36 -50.17
C GLN A 358 -17.62 8.11 -49.77
N PHE A 359 -17.17 9.08 -50.58
CA PHE A 359 -16.01 9.90 -50.28
C PHE A 359 -16.22 10.73 -48.99
N SER A 360 -17.42 11.26 -48.77
CA SER A 360 -17.75 12.03 -47.57
C SER A 360 -17.73 11.17 -46.29
N VAL A 361 -18.18 9.90 -46.36
CA VAL A 361 -18.04 8.94 -45.26
C VAL A 361 -16.57 8.64 -44.98
N LEU A 362 -15.81 8.20 -45.99
CA LEU A 362 -14.38 7.88 -45.85
C LEU A 362 -13.53 9.08 -45.39
N TYR A 363 -13.88 10.29 -45.80
CA TYR A 363 -13.21 11.52 -45.36
C TYR A 363 -13.47 11.81 -43.87
N ASN A 364 -14.73 11.65 -43.42
CA ASN A 364 -15.09 11.84 -42.01
C ASN A 364 -14.46 10.76 -41.12
N GLU A 365 -14.48 9.49 -41.54
CA GLU A 365 -13.77 8.39 -40.86
C GLU A 365 -12.27 8.66 -40.76
N SER A 366 -11.63 9.10 -41.84
CA SER A 366 -10.21 9.46 -41.87
C SER A 366 -9.87 10.61 -40.91
N MET A 367 -10.73 11.63 -40.81
CA MET A 367 -10.55 12.70 -39.82
C MET A 367 -10.78 12.20 -38.38
N GLN A 368 -11.76 11.33 -38.14
CA GLN A 368 -12.04 10.77 -36.83
C GLN A 368 -10.90 9.86 -36.34
N LEU A 369 -10.38 8.98 -37.21
CA LEU A 369 -9.21 8.14 -36.94
C LEU A 369 -7.96 8.98 -36.65
N LYS A 370 -7.78 10.09 -37.37
CA LYS A 370 -6.69 11.04 -37.10
C LYS A 370 -6.81 11.66 -35.70
N THR A 371 -8.01 12.11 -35.30
CA THR A 371 -8.25 12.63 -33.95
C THR A 371 -7.96 11.57 -32.88
N GLN A 372 -8.50 10.35 -33.03
CA GLN A 372 -8.24 9.23 -32.10
C GLN A 372 -6.74 8.91 -31.97
N LEU A 373 -5.98 9.00 -33.07
CA LEU A 373 -4.54 8.75 -33.08
C LEU A 373 -3.74 9.86 -32.38
N ASP A 374 -4.15 11.13 -32.50
CA ASP A 374 -3.53 12.23 -31.77
C ASP A 374 -3.94 12.24 -30.27
N ASP A 375 -5.17 11.85 -29.93
CA ASP A 375 -5.61 11.60 -28.55
C ASP A 375 -4.81 10.45 -27.90
N ALA A 376 -4.64 9.32 -28.60
CA ALA A 376 -3.86 8.18 -28.13
C ALA A 376 -2.38 8.54 -27.90
N ARG A 377 -1.78 9.38 -28.77
CA ARG A 377 -0.44 9.95 -28.56
C ARG A 377 -0.37 10.81 -27.30
N GLN A 378 -1.38 11.65 -27.05
CA GLN A 378 -1.44 12.49 -25.86
C GLN A 378 -1.61 11.65 -24.58
N GLN A 379 -2.43 10.59 -24.61
CA GLN A 379 -2.57 9.64 -23.51
C GLN A 379 -1.27 8.89 -23.23
N LEU A 380 -0.58 8.39 -24.27
CA LEU A 380 0.72 7.72 -24.15
C LEU A 380 1.78 8.65 -23.53
N GLN A 381 1.86 9.90 -23.98
CA GLN A 381 2.80 10.88 -23.43
C GLN A 381 2.45 11.27 -21.98
N SER A 382 1.16 11.34 -21.65
CA SER A 382 0.69 11.57 -20.28
C SER A 382 1.05 10.41 -19.34
N SER A 383 0.78 9.17 -19.76
CA SER A 383 1.17 7.95 -19.04
C SER A 383 2.68 7.87 -18.84
N LYS A 384 3.48 8.08 -19.89
CA LYS A 384 4.95 8.14 -19.80
C LYS A 384 5.45 9.17 -18.79
N ASN A 385 4.89 10.39 -18.81
CA ASN A 385 5.24 11.44 -17.86
C ASN A 385 4.81 11.08 -16.41
N SER A 386 3.70 10.38 -16.23
CA SER A 386 3.21 9.92 -14.92
C SER A 386 4.11 8.81 -14.35
N HIS A 387 4.48 7.81 -15.15
CA HIS A 387 5.41 6.76 -14.74
C HIS A 387 6.80 7.30 -14.40
N LEU A 388 7.31 8.27 -15.18
CA LEU A 388 8.61 8.87 -14.90
C LEU A 388 8.63 9.60 -13.54
N ARG A 389 7.58 10.36 -13.21
CA ARG A 389 7.42 10.97 -11.87
C ARG A 389 7.29 9.95 -10.74
N HIS A 390 6.69 8.80 -11.01
CA HIS A 390 6.59 7.73 -10.01
C HIS A 390 7.96 7.10 -9.73
N ILE A 391 8.82 6.97 -10.75
CA ILE A 391 10.22 6.55 -10.59
C ILE A 391 11.00 7.58 -9.76
N GLU A 392 10.93 8.87 -10.13
CA GLU A 392 11.56 9.98 -9.35
C GLU A 392 11.13 9.97 -7.87
N MET A 393 9.87 9.60 -7.59
CA MET A 393 9.34 9.47 -6.22
C MET A 393 9.93 8.25 -5.49
N MET A 394 9.96 7.08 -6.13
CA MET A 394 10.55 5.86 -5.53
C MET A 394 12.05 6.01 -5.26
N GLU A 395 12.81 6.64 -6.16
CA GLU A 395 14.23 6.96 -5.96
C GLU A 395 14.45 7.88 -4.75
N SER A 396 13.55 8.85 -4.55
CA SER A 396 13.58 9.74 -3.39
C SER A 396 13.23 9.01 -2.08
N GLU A 397 12.23 8.12 -2.11
CA GLU A 397 11.84 7.28 -0.97
C GLU A 397 12.95 6.29 -0.57
N GLU A 398 13.59 5.64 -1.55
CA GLU A 398 14.74 4.76 -1.30
C GLU A 398 15.91 5.54 -0.67
N LEU A 399 16.25 6.71 -1.23
CA LEU A 399 17.31 7.56 -0.68
C LEU A 399 17.01 8.04 0.75
N MET A 400 15.74 8.24 1.12
CA MET A 400 15.33 8.52 2.50
C MET A 400 15.44 7.28 3.40
N ALA A 401 15.03 6.11 2.92
CA ALA A 401 15.17 4.85 3.65
C ALA A 401 16.65 4.48 3.92
N GLN A 402 17.51 4.59 2.91
CA GLN A 402 18.96 4.38 3.04
C GLN A 402 19.58 5.34 4.08
N LYS A 403 19.19 6.62 4.08
CA LYS A 403 19.64 7.60 5.08
C LYS A 403 19.19 7.24 6.50
N LYS A 404 17.94 6.79 6.67
CA LYS A 404 17.42 6.34 7.97
C LYS A 404 18.17 5.11 8.48
N LEU A 405 18.31 4.08 7.65
CA LEU A 405 19.04 2.86 8.00
C LEU A 405 20.50 3.15 8.35
N ARG A 406 21.18 4.06 7.62
CA ARG A 406 22.54 4.48 7.96
C ARG A 406 22.63 5.18 9.32
N GLY A 407 21.63 5.97 9.70
CA GLY A 407 21.53 6.56 11.04
C GLY A 407 21.33 5.51 12.13
N GLU A 408 20.48 4.52 11.89
CA GLU A 408 20.22 3.40 12.81
C GLU A 408 21.47 2.52 13.00
N CYS A 409 22.24 2.25 11.94
CA CYS A 409 23.52 1.55 12.06
C CYS A 409 24.52 2.30 12.96
N ILE A 410 24.68 3.61 12.77
CA ILE A 410 25.60 4.43 13.58
C ILE A 410 25.17 4.41 15.06
N GLN A 411 23.87 4.56 15.34
CA GLN A 411 23.34 4.49 16.72
C GLN A 411 23.58 3.12 17.36
N LEU A 412 23.47 2.02 16.61
CA LEU A 412 23.78 0.67 17.09
C LEU A 412 25.28 0.46 17.29
N GLU A 413 26.14 1.05 16.46
CA GLU A 413 27.60 1.04 16.62
C GLU A 413 28.03 1.80 17.89
N ASP A 414 27.43 2.98 18.16
CA ASP A 414 27.66 3.79 19.37
C ASP A 414 27.23 3.04 20.64
N VAL A 415 26.02 2.45 20.66
CA VAL A 415 25.52 1.65 21.79
C VAL A 415 26.39 0.41 22.03
N LEU A 416 26.86 -0.24 20.97
CA LEU A 416 27.75 -1.40 21.07
C LEU A 416 29.14 -1.01 21.59
N ALA A 417 29.66 0.17 21.21
CA ALA A 417 30.89 0.71 21.76
C ALA A 417 30.74 1.07 23.26
N GLN A 418 29.60 1.62 23.67
CA GLN A 418 29.29 1.87 25.08
C GLN A 418 29.22 0.57 25.89
N LEU A 419 28.47 -0.44 25.43
CA LEU A 419 28.37 -1.74 26.11
C LEU A 419 29.72 -2.45 26.24
N ARG A 420 30.62 -2.31 25.24
CA ARG A 420 32.01 -2.81 25.35
C ARG A 420 32.81 -2.10 26.44
N LYS A 421 32.65 -0.78 26.59
CA LYS A 421 33.29 0.01 27.65
C LYS A 421 32.76 -0.40 29.03
N GLU A 422 31.45 -0.54 29.18
CA GLU A 422 30.80 -0.97 30.42
C GLU A 422 31.22 -2.39 30.83
N TYR A 423 31.31 -3.32 29.87
CA TYR A 423 31.84 -4.66 30.11
C TYR A 423 33.29 -4.64 30.61
N GLU A 424 34.19 -3.89 29.97
CA GLU A 424 35.60 -3.86 30.38
C GLU A 424 35.79 -3.14 31.74
N MET A 425 34.99 -2.12 32.06
CA MET A 425 34.96 -1.53 33.41
C MET A 425 34.53 -2.56 34.47
N LEU A 426 33.41 -3.25 34.25
CA LEU A 426 32.90 -4.27 35.17
C LEU A 426 33.87 -5.47 35.31
N ARG A 427 34.59 -5.81 34.24
CA ARG A 427 35.65 -6.82 34.27
C ARG A 427 36.83 -6.37 35.14
N ILE A 428 37.30 -5.13 34.98
CA ILE A 428 38.38 -4.56 35.79
C ILE A 428 37.96 -4.49 37.28
N GLU A 429 36.72 -4.10 37.57
CA GLU A 429 36.14 -4.15 38.92
C GLU A 429 36.13 -5.57 39.49
N PHE A 430 35.78 -6.58 38.69
CA PHE A 430 35.80 -7.98 39.12
C PHE A 430 37.24 -8.48 39.39
N GLU A 431 38.19 -8.20 38.51
CA GLU A 431 39.61 -8.57 38.68
C GLU A 431 40.22 -7.89 39.92
N GLN A 432 39.88 -6.63 40.20
CA GLN A 432 40.26 -5.92 41.43
C GLN A 432 39.65 -6.54 42.70
N ASN A 433 38.34 -6.82 42.69
CA ASN A 433 37.64 -7.45 43.81
C ASN A 433 38.19 -8.85 44.11
N LEU A 434 38.54 -9.63 43.07
CA LEU A 434 39.18 -10.94 43.22
C LEU A 434 40.54 -10.81 43.92
N ALA A 435 41.41 -9.91 43.45
CA ALA A 435 42.73 -9.68 44.05
C ALA A 435 42.65 -9.22 45.52
N ALA A 436 41.68 -8.36 45.87
CA ALA A 436 41.46 -7.94 47.26
C ALA A 436 40.97 -9.12 48.15
N ASN A 437 40.12 -9.99 47.61
CA ASN A 437 39.64 -11.17 48.32
C ASN A 437 40.74 -12.24 48.49
N GLU A 438 41.65 -12.41 47.52
CA GLU A 438 42.82 -13.28 47.67
C GLU A 438 43.75 -12.80 48.81
N GLN A 439 44.03 -11.49 48.91
CA GLN A 439 44.83 -10.91 49.99
C GLN A 439 44.15 -11.03 51.37
N THR A 440 42.82 -11.10 51.41
CA THR A 440 42.05 -11.31 52.65
C THR A 440 42.35 -12.67 53.29
N GLY A 441 42.79 -13.67 52.53
CA GLY A 441 43.22 -14.98 53.04
C GLY A 441 44.46 -14.92 53.96
N PRO A 442 45.63 -14.45 53.47
CA PRO A 442 46.83 -14.23 54.27
C PRO A 442 46.62 -13.36 55.50
N ILE A 443 45.96 -12.21 55.37
CA ILE A 443 45.68 -11.28 56.49
C ILE A 443 44.91 -11.98 57.62
N ASN A 444 43.91 -12.80 57.28
CA ASN A 444 43.17 -13.61 58.25
C ASN A 444 43.98 -14.73 58.90
N ARG A 445 45.07 -15.21 58.27
CA ARG A 445 46.00 -16.18 58.89
C ARG A 445 46.92 -15.48 59.88
N GLU A 446 47.53 -14.36 59.47
CA GLU A 446 48.39 -13.54 60.33
C GLU A 446 47.65 -13.04 61.57
N MET A 447 46.42 -12.56 61.41
CA MET A 447 45.55 -12.17 62.53
C MET A 447 45.31 -13.33 63.51
N ARG A 448 45.06 -14.56 63.01
CA ARG A 448 44.89 -15.75 63.86
C ARG A 448 46.19 -16.13 64.59
N HIS A 449 47.35 -16.02 63.92
CA HIS A 449 48.65 -16.26 64.57
C HIS A 449 48.94 -15.22 65.65
N LEU A 450 48.65 -13.94 65.40
CA LEU A 450 48.77 -12.86 66.40
C LEU A 450 47.86 -13.10 67.61
N ILE A 451 46.57 -13.42 67.39
CA ILE A 451 45.62 -13.77 68.46
C ILE A 451 46.14 -14.97 69.28
N THR A 452 46.62 -16.03 68.60
CA THR A 452 47.16 -17.23 69.27
C THR A 452 48.40 -16.88 70.11
N SER A 453 49.30 -16.04 69.59
CA SER A 453 50.50 -15.59 70.30
C SER A 453 50.15 -14.77 71.55
N LEU A 454 49.21 -13.82 71.43
CA LEU A 454 48.72 -13.01 72.55
C LEU A 454 47.99 -13.86 73.60
N GLN A 455 47.20 -14.85 73.19
CA GLN A 455 46.57 -15.82 74.10
C GLN A 455 47.61 -16.64 74.86
N ASN A 456 48.63 -17.17 74.17
CA ASN A 456 49.72 -17.92 74.79
C ASN A 456 50.49 -17.06 75.81
N HIS A 457 50.84 -15.83 75.46
CA HIS A 457 51.54 -14.92 76.38
C HIS A 457 50.67 -14.53 77.59
N ASN A 458 49.37 -14.28 77.38
CA ASN A 458 48.42 -14.04 78.48
C ASN A 458 48.31 -15.27 79.42
N GLN A 459 48.38 -16.49 78.88
CA GLN A 459 48.36 -17.72 79.66
C GLN A 459 49.68 -17.98 80.39
N GLN A 460 50.84 -17.61 79.81
CA GLN A 460 52.14 -17.58 80.51
C GLN A 460 52.10 -16.62 81.70
N LEU A 461 51.66 -15.37 81.49
CA LEU A 461 51.52 -14.36 82.54
C LEU A 461 50.57 -14.82 83.67
N LYS A 462 49.45 -15.48 83.33
CA LYS A 462 48.57 -16.12 84.33
C LYS A 462 49.29 -17.21 85.14
N GLY A 463 50.16 -18.00 84.49
CA GLY A 463 51.01 -18.98 85.15
C GLY A 463 52.05 -18.36 86.08
N GLU A 464 52.68 -17.26 85.67
CA GLU A 464 53.62 -16.50 86.50
C GLU A 464 52.95 -15.83 87.69
N VAL A 465 51.82 -15.14 87.48
CA VAL A 465 50.98 -14.59 88.56
C VAL A 465 50.58 -15.69 89.55
N HIS A 466 50.27 -16.90 89.08
CA HIS A 466 49.99 -18.03 89.98
C HIS A 466 51.24 -18.50 90.75
N ARG A 467 52.44 -18.51 90.13
CA ARG A 467 53.72 -18.79 90.81
C ARG A 467 54.04 -17.74 91.87
N TYR A 468 53.92 -16.44 91.55
CA TYR A 468 54.12 -15.36 92.51
C TYR A 468 53.09 -15.39 93.64
N LYS A 469 51.82 -15.66 93.34
CA LYS A 469 50.76 -15.84 94.35
C LYS A 469 51.00 -17.05 95.26
N ARG A 470 51.71 -18.08 94.77
CA ARG A 470 52.17 -19.22 95.60
C ARG A 470 53.35 -18.81 96.49
N LYS A 471 54.42 -18.24 95.93
CA LYS A 471 55.57 -17.72 96.70
C LYS A 471 55.16 -16.72 97.77
N TYR A 472 54.20 -15.85 97.47
CA TYR A 472 53.64 -14.90 98.44
C TYR A 472 52.91 -15.61 99.59
N LYS A 473 52.14 -16.68 99.32
CA LYS A 473 51.53 -17.50 100.37
C LYS A 473 52.58 -18.24 101.21
N GLU A 474 53.62 -18.79 100.58
CA GLU A 474 54.72 -19.49 101.24
C GLU A 474 55.45 -18.52 102.19
N ALA A 475 55.91 -17.37 101.69
CA ALA A 475 56.52 -16.30 102.49
C ALA A 475 55.57 -15.75 103.57
N SER A 476 54.27 -15.59 103.29
CA SER A 476 53.27 -15.15 104.28
C SER A 476 53.01 -16.17 105.39
N VAL A 477 53.40 -17.43 105.23
CA VAL A 477 53.37 -18.48 106.27
C VAL A 477 54.73 -18.59 106.96
N GLU A 478 55.81 -18.19 106.31
CA GLU A 478 57.18 -18.17 106.85
C GLU A 478 57.45 -16.94 107.74
N ILE A 479 57.00 -15.75 107.34
CA ILE A 479 57.08 -14.51 108.13
C ILE A 479 56.57 -14.67 109.58
N PRO A 480 55.38 -15.22 109.87
CA PRO A 480 54.93 -15.42 111.26
C PRO A 480 55.72 -16.49 112.00
N LYS A 481 56.32 -17.48 111.32
CA LYS A 481 57.24 -18.45 111.97
C LYS A 481 58.53 -17.77 112.38
N LEU A 482 59.16 -17.02 111.47
CA LEU A 482 60.38 -16.26 111.73
C LEU A 482 60.16 -15.18 112.80
N LYS A 483 59.00 -14.52 112.82
CA LYS A 483 58.62 -13.61 113.92
C LYS A 483 58.54 -14.35 115.26
N LYS A 484 57.89 -15.52 115.32
CA LYS A 484 57.84 -16.34 116.55
C LYS A 484 59.23 -16.84 116.97
N GLU A 485 60.08 -17.21 116.02
CA GLU A 485 61.47 -17.63 116.28
C GLU A 485 62.32 -16.47 116.80
N ILE A 486 62.12 -15.25 116.27
CA ILE A 486 62.70 -14.02 116.80
C ILE A 486 62.16 -13.73 118.20
N GLU A 487 60.86 -13.83 118.46
CA GLU A 487 60.29 -13.67 119.82
C GLU A 487 60.87 -14.72 120.80
N GLU A 488 61.04 -15.96 120.36
CA GLU A 488 61.69 -17.03 121.12
C GLU A 488 63.21 -16.85 121.31
N LEU A 489 63.88 -16.01 120.50
CA LEU A 489 65.28 -15.64 120.67
C LEU A 489 65.42 -14.37 121.53
N THR A 490 64.57 -13.38 121.32
CA THR A 490 64.50 -12.15 122.13
C THR A 490 64.10 -12.45 123.58
N THR A 491 63.22 -13.43 123.83
CA THR A 491 62.91 -13.88 125.20
C THR A 491 64.07 -14.67 125.85
N LYS A 492 64.89 -15.38 125.06
CA LYS A 492 66.13 -16.02 125.56
C LYS A 492 67.22 -14.99 125.88
N PHE A 493 67.37 -13.94 125.06
CA PHE A 493 68.32 -12.85 125.31
C PHE A 493 67.85 -11.90 126.42
N GLY A 494 66.55 -11.64 126.54
CA GLY A 494 65.96 -10.72 127.52
C GLY A 494 66.12 -11.13 129.00
N GLN A 495 66.70 -12.30 129.27
CA GLN A 495 67.06 -12.76 130.63
C GLN A 495 68.54 -12.51 130.99
N GLN A 496 69.33 -11.91 130.10
CA GLN A 496 70.70 -11.43 130.34
C GLN A 496 70.93 -10.11 129.56
N THR A 497 70.92 -8.92 130.16
CA THR A 497 70.83 -8.55 131.58
C THR A 497 70.18 -7.17 131.69
N ALA A 498 69.55 -6.83 132.82
CA ALA A 498 69.08 -5.46 133.06
C ALA A 498 70.22 -4.52 133.51
N GLN A 499 70.06 -3.22 133.20
CA GLN A 499 70.90 -2.09 133.63
C GLN A 499 72.34 -2.02 133.08
N GLU A 500 72.62 -1.03 132.22
CA GLU A 500 73.33 0.18 132.66
C GLU A 500 73.06 1.38 131.70
N ASN A 501 73.66 2.55 131.95
CA ASN A 501 73.14 3.86 131.54
C ASN A 501 74.05 4.67 130.60
N LYS A 502 73.42 5.48 129.71
CA LYS A 502 73.95 6.74 129.12
C LYS A 502 75.18 6.59 128.18
N GLU A 503 75.55 7.51 127.29
CA GLU A 503 75.16 8.92 127.01
C GLU A 503 75.50 9.29 125.54
N GLY A 504 74.95 10.39 124.99
CA GLY A 504 75.46 11.02 123.75
C GLY A 504 74.76 10.67 122.41
N ASN A 505 74.57 11.59 121.44
CA ASN A 505 73.76 12.83 121.43
C ASN A 505 73.88 13.57 120.07
N ASN A 506 72.79 13.69 119.30
CA ASN A 506 72.59 14.54 118.08
C ASN A 506 73.48 14.19 116.85
N SER A 507 73.15 14.50 115.58
CA SER A 507 72.18 15.41 114.92
C SER A 507 71.32 14.59 113.92
N ASP A 508 70.01 14.77 113.68
CA ASP A 508 69.21 15.97 113.35
C ASP A 508 69.56 16.57 111.96
N GLY A 509 68.65 16.80 111.00
CA GLY A 509 67.18 16.68 110.97
C GLY A 509 66.63 16.04 109.67
N SER A 510 65.37 15.62 109.59
CA SER A 510 64.12 16.42 109.52
C SER A 510 63.86 16.96 108.10
N GLY A 511 62.70 16.75 107.46
CA GLY A 511 61.46 16.04 107.86
C GLY A 511 60.63 15.72 106.60
N LYS A 512 59.31 15.51 106.64
CA LYS A 512 58.32 15.35 107.72
C LYS A 512 57.01 14.83 107.07
N GLU A 513 56.23 14.00 107.80
CA GLU A 513 54.75 13.97 107.92
C GLU A 513 53.83 14.15 106.68
N GLU A 514 52.65 13.53 106.56
CA GLU A 514 51.88 12.65 107.47
C GLU A 514 50.88 11.78 106.69
N GLU A 515 50.50 10.61 107.23
CA GLU A 515 49.22 9.97 106.85
C GLU A 515 48.10 10.55 107.72
N LEU A 516 46.85 10.59 107.22
CA LEU A 516 45.72 9.96 107.94
C LEU A 516 44.36 9.94 107.19
N SER A 517 43.65 8.82 107.39
CA SER A 517 42.19 8.65 107.44
C SER A 517 41.30 8.89 106.19
N ASN A 518 40.81 7.77 105.65
CA ASN A 518 39.38 7.37 105.56
C ASN A 518 38.31 8.38 105.11
N PHE A 519 37.49 8.00 104.12
CA PHE A 519 36.15 7.39 104.39
C PHE A 519 35.61 6.61 103.16
N LEU A 520 34.47 5.92 103.33
CA LEU A 520 33.86 4.88 102.47
C LEU A 520 32.65 5.43 101.65
N PRO A 521 31.90 4.63 100.85
CA PRO A 521 32.27 3.70 99.76
C PRO A 521 31.39 3.85 98.49
N GLY A 522 31.58 3.02 97.44
CA GLY A 522 30.64 2.92 96.31
C GLY A 522 30.71 1.59 95.52
N SER A 523 29.55 0.95 95.28
CA SER A 523 29.41 -0.34 94.56
C SER A 523 29.67 -0.16 93.04
N LEU A 524 30.42 -1.01 92.31
CA LEU A 524 30.18 -2.42 91.95
C LEU A 524 28.80 -2.69 91.30
N GLN A 525 28.78 -2.97 89.99
CA GLN A 525 28.31 -4.27 89.43
C GLN A 525 28.53 -4.39 87.91
N ILE A 526 28.14 -5.53 87.33
CA ILE A 526 28.44 -6.06 85.99
C ILE A 526 27.10 -6.52 85.35
N LYS A 527 26.99 -6.67 84.01
CA LYS A 527 26.55 -7.92 83.32
C LYS A 527 25.77 -7.77 81.97
N ASP A 528 26.30 -8.48 80.96
CA ASP A 528 25.78 -9.23 79.79
C ASP A 528 24.59 -8.80 78.88
N GLU A 529 24.88 -8.92 77.57
CA GLU A 529 24.15 -9.64 76.48
C GLU A 529 22.79 -9.23 75.86
N THR A 530 22.86 -9.15 74.50
CA THR A 530 21.85 -9.54 73.47
C THR A 530 20.57 -8.72 73.24
N GLY A 531 20.16 -8.63 71.96
CA GLY A 531 18.85 -8.13 71.51
C GLY A 531 18.81 -7.78 70.02
N ILE A 532 18.07 -8.54 69.22
CA ILE A 532 17.82 -8.26 67.78
C ILE A 532 16.45 -7.59 67.61
N SER A 533 16.35 -6.56 66.76
CA SER A 533 15.09 -6.29 66.05
C SER A 533 15.32 -5.59 64.71
N VAL A 534 14.59 -6.04 63.68
CA VAL A 534 14.50 -5.39 62.37
C VAL A 534 13.25 -4.49 62.35
N LYS A 535 13.30 -3.37 61.62
CA LYS A 535 12.10 -2.74 61.06
C LYS A 535 12.38 -2.10 59.70
N ARG A 536 11.31 -1.97 58.90
CA ARG A 536 11.28 -1.52 57.50
C ARG A 536 10.34 -0.32 57.42
N GLU A 537 10.69 0.69 56.63
CA GLU A 537 9.71 1.65 56.08
C GLU A 537 10.21 2.23 54.74
N MET A 538 9.36 2.99 54.03
CA MET A 538 9.56 3.40 52.62
C MET A 538 9.05 4.83 52.37
N ALA A 539 9.84 5.63 51.66
CA ALA A 539 9.48 6.78 50.82
C ALA A 539 10.68 7.01 49.86
N THR A 540 10.62 7.37 48.57
CA THR A 540 9.72 8.20 47.71
C THR A 540 9.87 9.71 47.85
N ASP A 541 10.78 10.25 47.05
CA ASP A 541 10.84 11.57 46.36
C ASP A 541 11.65 11.28 45.06
N GLU A 542 11.43 11.81 43.85
CA GLU A 542 11.35 13.20 43.36
C GLU A 542 12.66 13.98 43.63
N GLU A 543 13.33 14.67 42.68
CA GLU A 543 12.89 15.29 41.40
C GLU A 543 13.84 15.00 40.20
N ASN A 544 13.61 15.68 39.06
CA ASN A 544 14.40 15.61 37.82
C ASN A 544 14.82 17.04 37.40
N ASP A 545 16.11 17.36 37.50
CA ASP A 545 16.62 18.73 37.29
C ASP A 545 17.47 18.88 36.02
N THR A 546 17.47 20.08 35.42
CA THR A 546 17.97 20.34 34.06
C THR A 546 18.88 21.57 34.05
N ILE A 547 20.17 21.40 33.74
CA ILE A 547 21.15 22.50 33.72
C ILE A 547 21.85 22.57 32.36
N GLU A 548 21.75 23.74 31.73
CA GLU A 548 22.57 24.13 30.56
C GLU A 548 24.00 24.48 31.00
N MET A 549 24.99 24.21 30.16
CA MET A 549 26.29 24.90 30.24
C MET A 549 26.71 25.43 28.87
N SER A 550 27.12 26.69 28.88
CA SER A 550 27.62 27.45 27.73
C SER A 550 29.01 27.97 28.06
N GLU A 551 29.99 27.71 27.19
CA GLU A 551 31.32 28.31 27.27
C GLU A 551 31.95 28.36 25.87
N GLY A 552 32.97 29.21 25.66
CA GLY A 552 33.57 29.41 24.35
C GLY A 552 34.83 30.28 24.33
N GLU A 553 35.32 30.53 23.11
CA GLU A 553 36.63 31.12 22.78
C GLU A 553 37.85 30.19 23.11
N ASN A 554 39.04 30.33 22.49
CA ASN A 554 39.52 31.33 21.53
C ASN A 554 40.43 30.72 20.42
N LYS A 555 40.91 31.54 19.48
CA LYS A 555 41.62 31.17 18.24
C LYS A 555 43.15 31.11 18.38
N VAL A 556 43.81 30.35 17.49
CA VAL A 556 45.12 30.69 16.89
C VAL A 556 45.10 30.34 15.39
N ILE A 557 45.79 31.13 14.56
CA ILE A 557 46.04 30.89 13.11
C ILE A 557 47.53 31.19 12.86
N PRO A 558 48.20 30.51 11.91
CA PRO A 558 48.81 31.26 10.80
C PRO A 558 48.86 30.49 9.45
N ASP A 559 49.30 31.08 8.32
CA ASP A 559 48.98 32.36 7.68
C ASP A 559 49.53 32.35 6.22
N GLY A 560 48.98 33.21 5.35
CA GLY A 560 49.52 33.59 4.03
C GLY A 560 49.32 32.60 2.86
N HIS A 561 49.14 33.03 1.60
CA HIS A 561 48.95 34.36 0.97
C HIS A 561 48.05 34.14 -0.31
N THR A 562 47.77 35.03 -1.28
CA THR A 562 48.35 36.32 -1.72
C THR A 562 47.28 37.18 -2.45
N GLN A 563 47.70 38.24 -3.16
CA GLN A 563 46.97 39.30 -3.89
C GLN A 563 47.89 39.75 -5.08
N PRO A 564 47.67 40.85 -5.85
CA PRO A 564 46.50 41.75 -6.03
C PRO A 564 46.14 42.14 -7.51
N SER A 565 44.89 42.59 -7.75
CA SER A 565 44.41 43.85 -8.45
C SER A 565 45.04 44.34 -9.82
N PRO A 566 44.69 45.51 -10.44
CA PRO A 566 43.67 46.54 -10.13
C PRO A 566 42.85 47.19 -11.33
N THR A 567 41.71 47.82 -10.96
CA THR A 567 41.09 49.10 -11.47
C THR A 567 40.82 49.43 -12.96
N LEU A 568 39.64 50.03 -13.21
CA LEU A 568 39.52 51.43 -13.71
C LEU A 568 38.14 52.07 -13.36
N LYS A 569 38.01 53.41 -13.42
CA LYS A 569 36.82 54.20 -13.02
C LYS A 569 36.60 55.46 -13.89
N LYS A 570 35.35 55.89 -14.06
CA LYS A 570 34.79 57.28 -14.15
C LYS A 570 33.30 57.19 -14.50
N GLU A 571 32.40 58.14 -14.26
CA GLU A 571 32.04 59.06 -13.16
C GLU A 571 31.00 60.06 -13.73
N LYS A 572 29.89 60.30 -13.01
CA LYS A 572 29.10 61.58 -12.99
C LYS A 572 28.36 62.03 -14.29
N GLU A 573 27.30 62.86 -14.27
CA GLU A 573 26.53 63.63 -13.25
C GLU A 573 25.00 63.59 -13.59
N ILE A 574 24.01 63.67 -12.68
CA ILE A 574 23.28 64.87 -12.17
C ILE A 574 22.76 65.79 -13.32
N LYS A 575 21.48 66.20 -13.46
CA LYS A 575 20.49 66.75 -12.49
C LYS A 575 19.00 66.56 -12.95
N ARG A 576 18.05 67.12 -12.16
CA ARG A 576 16.58 67.24 -12.44
C ARG A 576 16.30 68.47 -13.35
N GLU A 577 15.16 68.62 -14.04
CA GLU A 577 13.84 69.01 -13.49
C GLU A 577 12.70 69.09 -14.56
N LYS A 578 11.42 69.00 -14.11
CA LYS A 578 10.20 69.73 -14.58
C LYS A 578 9.70 69.62 -16.05
N ASP A 579 8.41 69.79 -16.38
CA ASP A 579 7.10 69.59 -15.69
C ASP A 579 5.93 69.69 -16.72
N VAL A 580 4.66 69.67 -16.27
CA VAL A 580 3.41 70.12 -16.96
C VAL A 580 2.71 69.22 -18.03
N LYS A 581 1.74 68.44 -17.53
CA LYS A 581 0.32 68.27 -17.97
C LYS A 581 -0.17 68.70 -19.39
N LYS A 582 -0.96 67.80 -20.02
CA LYS A 582 -2.40 67.91 -20.42
C LYS A 582 -2.85 66.53 -20.94
N GLU A 583 -4.02 65.93 -20.65
CA GLU A 583 -5.45 66.31 -20.83
C GLU A 583 -5.85 66.59 -22.30
N GLY A 584 -6.93 66.02 -22.86
CA GLY A 584 -7.86 65.00 -22.34
C GLY A 584 -9.13 64.85 -23.23
N GLY A 585 -9.80 63.68 -23.17
CA GLY A 585 -11.10 63.39 -23.83
C GLY A 585 -11.07 63.24 -25.37
N ILE A 586 -12.18 62.93 -26.07
CA ILE A 586 -13.38 62.15 -25.72
C ILE A 586 -14.12 61.69 -27.03
N LYS A 587 -14.82 60.56 -26.96
CA LYS A 587 -15.79 59.92 -27.91
C LYS A 587 -16.25 60.66 -29.20
N SER A 588 -16.41 59.88 -30.28
CA SER A 588 -17.73 59.68 -30.94
C SER A 588 -17.78 58.38 -31.77
N GLU A 589 -18.99 57.92 -32.12
CA GLU A 589 -19.27 56.88 -33.13
C GLU A 589 -19.18 57.49 -34.57
N HIS A 590 -19.40 56.83 -35.72
CA HIS A 590 -20.21 55.64 -36.06
C HIS A 590 -19.85 55.07 -37.46
N ARG A 591 -20.49 53.94 -37.84
CA ARG A 591 -20.72 53.42 -39.23
C ARG A 591 -19.74 52.36 -39.78
N GLU A 592 -20.26 51.56 -40.71
CA GLU A 592 -19.77 50.25 -41.14
C GLU A 592 -19.07 50.22 -42.53
N GLN A 593 -18.58 49.03 -42.90
CA GLN A 593 -18.39 48.51 -44.27
C GLN A 593 -17.43 49.25 -45.22
N ALA A 594 -16.20 48.74 -45.33
CA ALA A 594 -15.56 48.42 -46.61
C ALA A 594 -14.34 47.49 -46.40
N ALA A 595 -14.08 46.57 -47.33
CA ALA A 595 -12.90 45.72 -47.29
C ALA A 595 -11.67 46.44 -47.92
N SER A 596 -10.53 46.42 -47.23
CA SER A 596 -9.23 46.76 -47.83
C SER A 596 -8.09 46.15 -47.03
N HIS A 597 -7.25 45.32 -47.67
CA HIS A 597 -5.98 44.91 -47.09
C HIS A 597 -5.03 46.12 -47.03
N ARG A 598 -4.80 46.65 -45.83
CA ARG A 598 -3.55 47.37 -45.54
C ARG A 598 -2.59 46.43 -44.83
N VAL A 599 -1.47 46.14 -45.49
CA VAL A 599 -0.30 45.53 -44.86
C VAL A 599 0.14 46.45 -43.72
N LYS A 600 0.15 45.94 -42.47
CA LYS A 600 0.78 46.66 -41.35
C LYS A 600 2.28 46.72 -41.60
N ASP A 601 2.88 47.89 -41.46
CA ASP A 601 4.33 48.06 -41.50
C ASP A 601 5.01 47.12 -40.49
N PRO A 602 6.02 46.32 -40.88
CA PRO A 602 6.64 45.33 -39.99
C PRO A 602 7.23 45.98 -38.73
N LYS A 603 7.75 47.22 -38.85
CA LYS A 603 8.26 48.02 -37.72
C LYS A 603 7.20 48.36 -36.66
N VAL A 604 5.93 48.44 -37.04
CA VAL A 604 4.82 48.68 -36.09
C VAL A 604 4.51 47.39 -35.34
N VAL A 605 4.43 46.27 -36.04
CA VAL A 605 4.20 44.93 -35.44
C VAL A 605 5.35 44.56 -34.50
N GLU A 606 6.60 44.80 -34.91
CA GLU A 606 7.80 44.61 -34.09
C GLU A 606 7.79 45.52 -32.85
N SER A 607 7.34 46.77 -32.97
CA SER A 607 7.15 47.70 -31.84
C SER A 607 6.03 47.26 -30.88
N GLU A 608 4.97 46.61 -31.38
CA GLU A 608 3.92 45.99 -30.57
C GLU A 608 4.47 44.76 -29.83
N ILE A 609 5.16 43.85 -30.52
CA ILE A 609 5.80 42.66 -29.93
C ILE A 609 6.82 43.04 -28.85
N VAL A 610 7.69 44.02 -29.09
CA VAL A 610 8.67 44.50 -28.08
C VAL A 610 7.99 45.14 -26.87
N ARG A 611 6.78 45.69 -27.03
CA ARG A 611 5.98 46.26 -25.93
C ARG A 611 5.35 45.16 -25.08
N ASP A 612 4.80 44.12 -25.73
CA ASP A 612 4.24 42.95 -25.05
C ASP A 612 5.31 42.12 -24.35
N LEU A 613 6.47 41.90 -24.97
CA LEU A 613 7.62 41.25 -24.33
C LEU A 613 8.11 42.05 -23.10
N LYS A 614 8.10 43.38 -23.14
CA LYS A 614 8.38 44.22 -21.96
C LYS A 614 7.28 44.14 -20.89
N ALA A 615 6.01 44.00 -21.28
CA ALA A 615 4.91 43.79 -20.33
C ALA A 615 4.99 42.41 -19.66
N GLN A 616 5.26 41.35 -20.42
CA GLN A 616 5.50 40.00 -19.93
C GLN A 616 6.72 39.95 -19.01
N LEU A 617 7.85 40.55 -19.39
CA LEU A 617 9.04 40.64 -18.53
C LEU A 617 8.77 41.41 -17.23
N LYS A 618 7.95 42.48 -17.28
CA LYS A 618 7.54 43.20 -16.06
C LYS A 618 6.62 42.35 -15.18
N LYS A 619 5.76 41.52 -15.78
CA LYS A 619 4.89 40.56 -15.06
C LYS A 619 5.74 39.48 -14.37
N THR A 620 6.64 38.81 -15.09
CA THR A 620 7.50 37.75 -14.50
C THR A 620 8.48 38.29 -13.47
N VAL A 621 8.99 39.52 -13.63
CA VAL A 621 9.82 40.19 -12.59
C VAL A 621 9.00 40.55 -11.34
N ASN A 622 7.69 40.76 -11.44
CA ASN A 622 6.83 40.93 -10.27
C ASN A 622 6.46 39.58 -9.64
N GLU A 623 6.09 38.58 -10.44
CA GLU A 623 5.86 37.20 -9.98
C GLU A 623 7.09 36.62 -9.25
N MET A 624 8.31 36.91 -9.73
CA MET A 624 9.55 36.51 -9.07
C MET A 624 9.77 37.26 -7.74
N LYS A 625 9.28 38.50 -7.59
CA LYS A 625 9.32 39.24 -6.30
C LYS A 625 8.27 38.72 -5.32
N GLU A 626 7.08 38.38 -5.80
CA GLU A 626 6.02 37.77 -5.00
C GLU A 626 6.43 36.37 -4.53
N MET A 627 7.02 35.56 -5.43
CA MET A 627 7.60 34.27 -5.07
C MET A 627 8.77 34.42 -4.09
N LYS A 628 9.64 35.42 -4.26
CA LYS A 628 10.68 35.73 -3.27
C LYS A 628 10.06 36.12 -1.91
N LEU A 629 9.04 36.97 -1.89
CA LEU A 629 8.35 37.37 -0.66
C LEU A 629 7.72 36.16 0.03
N LEU A 630 7.08 35.26 -0.73
CA LEU A 630 6.60 33.96 -0.24
C LEU A 630 7.73 33.12 0.38
N LEU A 631 8.88 33.02 -0.29
CA LEU A 631 10.03 32.23 0.18
C LEU A 631 10.70 32.83 1.42
N ASP A 632 10.81 34.15 1.51
CA ASP A 632 11.35 34.85 2.69
C ASP A 632 10.36 34.76 3.87
N MET A 633 9.04 34.81 3.63
CA MET A 633 8.03 34.43 4.62
C MET A 633 8.14 32.95 5.02
N TYR A 634 8.35 32.04 4.06
CA TYR A 634 8.50 30.61 4.33
C TYR A 634 9.72 30.30 5.20
N LYS A 635 10.81 31.06 5.05
CA LYS A 635 11.98 31.01 5.94
C LYS A 635 11.67 31.49 7.36
N GLY A 636 10.91 32.57 7.51
CA GLY A 636 10.58 33.16 8.81
C GLY A 636 9.56 32.37 9.63
N VAL A 637 8.74 31.53 8.99
CA VAL A 637 7.73 30.71 9.70
C VAL A 637 8.34 29.38 10.16
N GLY A 638 8.22 29.08 11.46
CA GLY A 638 8.70 27.84 12.07
C GLY A 638 8.09 26.57 11.45
N LYS A 639 8.84 25.45 11.46
CA LYS A 639 8.48 24.20 10.76
C LYS A 639 7.04 23.75 11.07
N GLU A 640 6.72 23.61 12.35
CA GLU A 640 5.40 23.19 12.85
C GLU A 640 4.23 24.02 12.26
N GLN A 641 4.41 25.33 12.13
CA GLN A 641 3.39 26.23 11.58
C GLN A 641 3.27 26.09 10.05
N ARG A 642 4.35 25.70 9.34
CA ARG A 642 4.30 25.35 7.90
C ARG A 642 3.58 24.01 7.69
N ASP A 643 3.96 23.00 8.48
CA ASP A 643 3.40 21.65 8.44
C ASP A 643 1.88 21.70 8.74
N LYS A 644 1.46 22.53 9.72
CA LYS A 644 0.06 22.81 10.05
C LYS A 644 -0.73 23.47 8.91
N VAL A 645 -0.11 24.37 8.14
CA VAL A 645 -0.75 24.98 6.96
C VAL A 645 -0.86 23.99 5.80
N GLN A 646 0.14 23.13 5.59
CA GLN A 646 0.05 22.04 4.61
C GLN A 646 -1.04 21.04 4.99
N LEU A 647 -1.16 20.66 6.27
CA LEU A 647 -2.24 19.81 6.79
C LEU A 647 -3.62 20.43 6.54
N MET A 648 -3.84 21.70 6.87
CA MET A 648 -5.12 22.38 6.61
C MET A 648 -5.44 22.49 5.10
N ALA A 649 -4.43 22.59 4.23
CA ALA A 649 -4.62 22.60 2.79
C ALA A 649 -4.99 21.20 2.26
N ALA A 650 -4.32 20.15 2.72
CA ALA A 650 -4.62 18.76 2.40
C ALA A 650 -6.02 18.37 2.91
N GLU A 651 -6.35 18.70 4.16
CA GLU A 651 -7.68 18.46 4.74
C GLU A 651 -8.79 19.16 3.94
N ARG A 652 -8.57 20.42 3.53
CA ARG A 652 -9.53 21.15 2.69
C ARG A 652 -9.73 20.49 1.32
N LYS A 653 -8.66 20.00 0.71
CA LYS A 653 -8.70 19.29 -0.59
C LYS A 653 -9.44 17.95 -0.48
N ILE A 654 -9.15 17.16 0.56
CA ILE A 654 -9.83 15.88 0.85
C ILE A 654 -11.32 16.13 1.14
N ARG A 655 -11.67 17.20 1.87
CA ARG A 655 -13.08 17.59 2.10
C ARG A 655 -13.83 17.89 0.79
N THR A 656 -13.22 18.64 -0.15
CA THR A 656 -13.84 18.90 -1.47
C THR A 656 -13.99 17.63 -2.30
N GLU A 657 -12.98 16.75 -2.32
CA GLU A 657 -13.05 15.46 -3.02
C GLU A 657 -14.14 14.54 -2.43
N LEU A 658 -14.31 14.54 -1.10
CA LEU A 658 -15.40 13.81 -0.43
C LEU A 658 -16.79 14.30 -0.83
N ASP A 659 -16.99 15.62 -0.92
CA ASP A 659 -18.28 16.20 -1.30
C ASP A 659 -18.57 16.08 -2.81
N GLU A 660 -17.54 16.05 -3.66
CA GLU A 660 -17.69 15.67 -5.07
C GLU A 660 -18.08 14.18 -5.22
N LEU A 661 -17.40 13.27 -4.52
CA LEU A 661 -17.75 11.84 -4.50
C LEU A 661 -19.16 11.60 -3.96
N ARG A 662 -19.59 12.34 -2.94
CA ARG A 662 -20.99 12.31 -2.45
C ARG A 662 -21.99 12.78 -3.51
N GLN A 663 -21.66 13.81 -4.29
CA GLN A 663 -22.51 14.24 -5.41
C GLN A 663 -22.55 13.21 -6.54
N GLN A 664 -21.44 12.54 -6.84
CA GLN A 664 -21.41 11.44 -7.80
C GLN A 664 -22.25 10.24 -7.33
N LEU A 665 -22.09 9.82 -6.08
CA LEU A 665 -22.91 8.76 -5.46
C LEU A 665 -24.41 9.10 -5.52
N LYS A 666 -24.77 10.35 -5.21
CA LYS A 666 -26.16 10.83 -5.25
C LYS A 666 -26.72 10.88 -6.68
N LYS A 667 -25.89 11.18 -7.69
CA LYS A 667 -26.28 11.06 -9.10
C LYS A 667 -26.56 9.61 -9.48
N ILE A 668 -25.64 8.68 -9.16
CA ILE A 668 -25.80 7.24 -9.43
C ILE A 668 -27.10 6.71 -8.78
N GLN A 669 -27.32 7.00 -7.51
CA GLN A 669 -28.55 6.64 -6.79
C GLN A 669 -29.81 7.26 -7.39
N SER A 670 -29.73 8.43 -8.05
CA SER A 670 -30.89 9.01 -8.75
C SER A 670 -31.17 8.36 -10.11
N THR A 671 -30.17 7.79 -10.79
CA THR A 671 -30.36 7.02 -12.03
C THR A 671 -30.88 5.60 -11.82
N GLU A 672 -30.66 5.00 -10.64
CA GLU A 672 -31.12 3.62 -10.35
C GLU A 672 -32.55 3.53 -9.79
N ILE A 673 -33.20 4.66 -9.49
CA ILE A 673 -34.58 4.71 -8.95
C ILE A 673 -35.60 5.24 -10.00
N PRO A 674 -35.76 4.56 -11.14
CA PRO A 674 -37.04 4.59 -11.86
C PRO A 674 -37.50 3.18 -12.33
N SER A 675 -37.38 2.15 -11.49
CA SER A 675 -37.70 0.75 -11.91
C SER A 675 -38.46 -0.12 -10.90
N ILE A 676 -38.90 0.41 -9.74
CA ILE A 676 -39.61 -0.38 -8.72
C ILE A 676 -40.84 0.37 -8.17
N GLU A 677 -41.89 0.46 -8.98
CA GLU A 677 -43.24 0.61 -8.41
C GLU A 677 -43.68 -0.72 -7.78
N ARG A 678 -44.16 -0.69 -6.54
CA ARG A 678 -44.78 -1.86 -5.88
C ARG A 678 -46.28 -1.64 -5.74
N PRO A 679 -47.15 -2.48 -6.35
CA PRO A 679 -48.58 -2.42 -6.10
C PRO A 679 -48.87 -2.76 -4.63
N SER A 680 -49.45 -1.80 -3.91
CA SER A 680 -49.64 -1.91 -2.45
C SER A 680 -50.96 -2.55 -2.07
N ASN A 681 -51.05 -3.88 -2.09
CA ASN A 681 -52.20 -4.57 -1.47
C ASN A 681 -51.94 -6.03 -1.03
N CYS A 682 -51.66 -6.23 0.27
CA CYS A 682 -52.05 -7.43 1.02
C CYS A 682 -51.79 -7.24 2.53
N ARG A 683 -52.84 -7.06 3.34
CA ARG A 683 -52.78 -7.15 4.81
C ARG A 683 -53.39 -8.47 5.28
N LYS A 684 -52.57 -9.29 5.96
CA LYS A 684 -52.96 -10.46 6.78
C LYS A 684 -53.58 -11.64 6.02
N ILE A 685 -53.10 -12.86 6.29
CA ILE A 685 -53.85 -13.87 7.06
C ILE A 685 -52.92 -15.04 7.48
N ASN A 686 -53.29 -15.62 8.61
CA ASN A 686 -52.64 -16.63 9.44
C ASN A 686 -51.78 -17.73 8.80
N ALA A 687 -50.70 -18.01 9.52
CA ALA A 687 -49.99 -19.29 9.65
C ALA A 687 -50.86 -20.56 9.61
N ARG A 688 -50.26 -21.65 9.11
CA ARG A 688 -50.23 -22.95 9.84
C ARG A 688 -49.15 -23.91 9.32
N ASN A 689 -48.65 -24.72 10.25
CA ASN A 689 -48.02 -26.04 10.08
C ASN A 689 -46.88 -26.19 9.07
N GLY A 690 -45.65 -26.32 9.58
CA GLY A 690 -44.62 -27.09 8.88
C GLY A 690 -44.93 -28.59 8.88
N LYS A 691 -44.56 -29.29 7.81
CA LYS A 691 -44.37 -30.75 7.78
C LYS A 691 -43.26 -31.08 6.77
N SER A 692 -42.53 -32.15 7.06
CA SER A 692 -41.41 -32.66 6.27
C SER A 692 -41.78 -32.99 4.82
N LEU A 693 -40.96 -32.57 3.86
CA LEU A 693 -40.79 -33.31 2.60
C LEU A 693 -39.32 -33.65 2.37
N GLN A 694 -39.02 -34.95 2.44
CA GLN A 694 -37.71 -35.54 2.21
C GLN A 694 -37.58 -35.85 0.71
N MET A 695 -36.90 -34.99 -0.05
CA MET A 695 -36.71 -35.19 -1.49
C MET A 695 -35.52 -36.11 -1.79
N ARG A 696 -35.69 -37.02 -2.75
CA ARG A 696 -34.77 -38.11 -3.05
C ARG A 696 -33.65 -37.69 -4.00
N MET A 697 -32.41 -38.06 -3.68
CA MET A 697 -31.32 -38.17 -4.66
C MET A 697 -31.60 -39.31 -5.67
N PRO A 698 -31.54 -39.06 -7.00
CA PRO A 698 -31.59 -40.12 -7.99
C PRO A 698 -30.20 -40.77 -8.19
N ARG A 699 -30.09 -42.08 -7.95
CA ARG A 699 -28.89 -42.85 -8.30
C ARG A 699 -28.79 -43.06 -9.81
N SER A 700 -27.81 -42.43 -10.47
CA SER A 700 -27.33 -42.86 -11.79
C SER A 700 -26.37 -44.06 -11.64
N LYS A 701 -26.29 -44.92 -12.67
CA LYS A 701 -25.68 -46.26 -12.56
C LYS A 701 -24.26 -46.29 -13.11
N SER A 702 -23.36 -46.93 -12.37
CA SER A 702 -22.06 -47.36 -12.88
C SER A 702 -22.23 -48.38 -14.01
N ARG A 703 -21.43 -48.25 -15.07
CA ARG A 703 -21.29 -49.27 -16.12
C ARG A 703 -19.82 -49.44 -16.47
N SER A 704 -19.25 -50.58 -16.08
CA SER A 704 -17.90 -50.97 -16.47
C SER A 704 -17.84 -51.25 -17.97
N LEU A 705 -16.81 -50.73 -18.65
CA LEU A 705 -16.38 -51.25 -19.94
C LEU A 705 -14.89 -51.62 -19.86
N ARG A 706 -14.60 -52.87 -20.20
CA ARG A 706 -13.31 -53.53 -20.02
C ARG A 706 -12.75 -53.85 -21.40
N SER A 707 -11.91 -52.98 -21.95
CA SER A 707 -11.26 -53.23 -23.24
C SER A 707 -10.20 -54.34 -23.12
N LYS A 708 -10.05 -55.16 -24.17
CA LYS A 708 -9.09 -56.28 -24.24
C LYS A 708 -8.02 -55.99 -25.30
N HIS A 709 -6.87 -56.65 -25.14
CA HIS A 709 -5.86 -56.73 -26.21
C HIS A 709 -6.41 -57.28 -27.53
N THR A 710 -5.89 -56.75 -28.64
CA THR A 710 -5.60 -57.52 -29.86
C THR A 710 -4.20 -57.17 -30.37
N ARG A 711 -3.44 -58.18 -30.83
CA ARG A 711 -2.10 -58.02 -31.43
C ARG A 711 -2.23 -57.71 -32.93
N CYS A 712 -1.24 -57.02 -33.52
CA CYS A 712 -0.46 -57.42 -34.71
C CYS A 712 0.39 -56.24 -35.24
N ARG A 713 1.39 -56.40 -36.13
CA ARG A 713 2.49 -57.41 -36.28
C ARG A 713 3.39 -56.96 -37.45
N ASP A 714 4.71 -57.08 -37.30
CA ASP A 714 5.80 -57.16 -38.32
C ASP A 714 5.66 -56.48 -39.72
N LYS A 715 6.59 -55.57 -40.02
CA LYS A 715 7.28 -55.34 -41.33
C LYS A 715 8.39 -54.28 -41.13
N SER A 716 9.66 -54.63 -40.98
CA SER A 716 10.65 -55.15 -41.96
C SER A 716 11.42 -54.03 -42.69
N LEU A 717 12.76 -54.04 -42.53
CA LEU A 717 13.74 -53.15 -43.16
C LEU A 717 13.74 -53.21 -44.70
N PRO A 718 14.44 -52.26 -45.36
CA PRO A 718 15.67 -52.70 -46.03
C PRO A 718 16.92 -51.86 -45.68
N LYS A 719 18.10 -52.43 -45.96
CA LYS A 719 19.43 -51.78 -45.85
C LYS A 719 20.00 -51.52 -47.25
N ASN A 720 20.67 -50.38 -47.46
CA ASN A 720 21.87 -50.23 -48.31
C ASN A 720 22.53 -48.89 -47.97
N ARG A 721 23.80 -48.80 -47.53
CA ARG A 721 25.11 -49.13 -48.14
C ARG A 721 25.64 -48.10 -49.16
N ARG A 722 26.63 -47.34 -48.67
CA ARG A 722 27.84 -46.83 -49.37
C ARG A 722 27.67 -45.98 -50.64
N LYS A 723 28.27 -44.78 -50.61
CA LYS A 723 29.53 -44.51 -51.35
C LYS A 723 30.32 -43.35 -50.71
N LYS A 724 31.60 -43.25 -51.09
CA LYS A 724 32.51 -42.11 -50.85
C LYS A 724 32.62 -41.28 -52.13
N HIS A 725 33.31 -40.14 -52.04
CA HIS A 725 33.64 -39.16 -53.08
C HIS A 725 32.45 -38.25 -53.46
N PHE A 726 32.68 -36.95 -53.69
CA PHE A 726 33.94 -36.22 -53.49
C PHE A 726 34.14 -35.79 -52.03
#